data_AF-A0ABD5WL26-F1
#
_entry.id   AF-A0ABD5WL26-F1
#
_cell.length_a   1.000
_cell.length_b   1.000
_cell.length_c   1.000
_cell.angle_alpha   90.00
_cell.angle_beta   90.00
_cell.angle_gamma   90.00
#
_symmetry.space_group_name_H-M   'P 1'
#
loop_
_entity.id
_entity.type
_entity.pdbx_description
1 polymer ?
#
loop_
_entity_poly.entity_id
_entity_poly.type
_entity_poly.pdbx_seq_one_letter_code
_entity_poly.pdbx_strand_id
1 'polypeptide(L)'
;MPNRDMRDVNTSADEGYDRREFLGQLVGAGAAISVPAGAATERVLAGSTDATQSVVSPNGDAQVTFKLVDGTPYYNISYKGTQPLNDSTLGFEFANQENLDDGFEVTGTTTDSADTTWQPVWGEQSSVRDNYEELTVGLRHAATGRNLNLTFRAYDDGVAFRYTIPENSGVGDFAVTQENTGFDFAGDYTSWWIANNWNNYEYLYNEDPLSQISGEGDGNGNHDRKSTVDGVNTPFTMRVASDCYMSIHEANLTDWAGMTVTRWNGRATRFESDLVPLPDGTRVKGSAPHASPWRVFMLGETPGDLLESDIVLNLNDPCAYSDTSWIEPQKYCGVWWELHIGKSTWAPGPDVGANTENVKDYIDFASEHGIPNVMAEGWNTGWGDGDNAPADEDGPFNWEDMNFTETHSQFDWQEVTDYATNNGVHFMAHNETGSNVKDHDQYSYEGQLHDAFSMYQSAGVEAIKSGYVNENGVLMDASETRYNHHCQAMVNHYQKVVETAAEYGIMVNAHEPIKPTGKRRTYPNFMSREGVSGMEYQNFRGQGNPPEHTPELAFTRMLAGPTDYNTGLFDLTYRAYKDTRVHNTRARELAQLVVFHSGVQMVTDRPVNYDYDLEAFQFVKDVPVDWDETKVLAGDIGQHVSIARRDGDDWWVGSAVADPDRLRLPLDFLDSGTYDAHVYQDGYKARTYGYESAVEVRHFEIEDTDSLVADLPEGGGQAVHLTPATGNEDPVPGHYETYSSASYGEPGHDATEFNIVSTGQDVWTGADDYTAVYEADAVGTDGRVRVEVPYQEDTDGWAKSGIVVRNDVTAAGSSTGYVGLFVTPNNGVQLAWDSDDDGYLDTGTQASGVSAGVRLRLDRSGSDFTGYYSTDGGSTWTQVGTCTVGSAASAQDAAMVHCSHSDARGVATFADFRVDDRIPMTRPVPSQYETFATNAAEFGLDQNGTDLHVNAAGEDMWTGADAYGALVDRDAVGTDDWVEVQLKGQEDTDGWAKSGIMIRNDATDPGSATGYVALHATPQNGVQFAWDADGDGHLDTDARASNTYQPVWLAIEKSGTTFTAYYTKDKSDGDWTQIGSVDLGSAASTQDAAMFTCSHASGEGIAEFANFGVY
;
A
#
# COMPACT_ATOMS: atom_id res chain seq x y z
N MET A 1 52.41 39.65 -9.82
CA MET A 1 52.40 41.00 -9.17
C MET A 1 52.91 42.04 -10.16
N PRO A 2 52.36 43.27 -10.26
CA PRO A 2 51.33 43.91 -9.41
C PRO A 2 50.06 44.40 -10.14
N ASN A 3 49.05 44.73 -9.31
CA ASN A 3 47.68 45.20 -9.55
C ASN A 3 47.51 46.54 -10.30
N ARG A 4 46.36 46.71 -10.98
CA ARG A 4 45.44 47.86 -10.82
C ARG A 4 44.09 47.74 -11.60
N ASP A 5 43.00 47.74 -10.83
CA ASP A 5 41.67 48.36 -10.99
C ASP A 5 41.28 49.09 -12.30
N MET A 6 40.09 48.77 -12.86
CA MET A 6 38.84 49.57 -12.76
C MET A 6 37.71 49.08 -13.71
N ARG A 7 36.54 48.75 -13.11
CA ARG A 7 35.14 49.17 -13.43
C ARG A 7 34.55 49.02 -14.86
N ASP A 8 33.41 48.32 -14.98
CA ASP A 8 32.02 48.87 -14.99
C ASP A 8 30.99 47.74 -15.29
N VAL A 9 30.00 47.50 -14.41
CA VAL A 9 28.57 47.88 -14.47
C VAL A 9 27.65 46.89 -15.23
N ASN A 10 26.99 46.04 -14.44
CA ASN A 10 25.54 45.87 -14.26
C ASN A 10 24.64 45.40 -15.43
N THR A 11 24.02 44.23 -15.29
CA THR A 11 22.58 43.97 -15.52
C THR A 11 22.12 42.78 -14.67
N SER A 12 20.92 42.94 -14.13
CA SER A 12 20.30 42.25 -12.99
C SER A 12 19.21 41.27 -13.40
N ALA A 13 19.10 40.15 -12.67
CA ALA A 13 17.86 39.57 -12.17
C ALA A 13 18.25 38.46 -11.18
N ASP A 14 18.18 38.74 -9.88
CA ASP A 14 18.42 37.79 -8.79
C ASP A 14 17.42 38.16 -7.69
N GLU A 15 16.30 37.47 -7.67
CA GLU A 15 15.42 37.32 -6.51
C GLU A 15 15.91 36.03 -5.83
N GLY A 16 16.35 35.94 -4.59
CA GLY A 16 16.26 36.84 -3.46
C GLY A 16 16.06 36.03 -2.17
N TYR A 17 16.81 34.94 -1.94
CA TYR A 17 16.87 34.30 -0.62
C TYR A 17 17.97 34.98 0.21
N ASP A 18 17.57 35.92 1.08
CA ASP A 18 18.49 36.60 1.99
C ASP A 18 18.91 35.65 3.11
N ARG A 19 20.06 35.01 2.91
CA ARG A 19 20.79 34.13 3.85
C ARG A 19 20.93 34.71 5.26
N ARG A 20 20.70 36.01 5.49
CA ARG A 20 20.79 36.67 6.80
C ARG A 20 19.49 36.70 7.59
N GLU A 21 18.32 36.55 6.96
CA GLU A 21 17.05 36.44 7.71
C GLU A 21 16.85 35.04 8.30
N PHE A 22 17.23 33.98 7.56
CA PHE A 22 17.18 32.60 8.05
C PHE A 22 18.14 32.36 9.23
N LEU A 23 19.40 32.80 9.10
CA LEU A 23 20.38 32.74 10.20
C LEU A 23 20.01 33.64 11.40
N GLY A 24 19.16 34.65 11.21
CA GLY A 24 18.75 35.57 12.27
C GLY A 24 17.74 34.98 13.25
N GLN A 25 17.01 33.92 12.87
CA GLN A 25 16.02 33.25 13.71
C GLN A 25 16.57 32.02 14.45
N LEU A 26 17.72 31.47 14.03
CA LEU A 26 18.39 30.32 14.66
C LEU A 26 19.39 30.70 15.78
N VAL A 27 19.76 31.98 15.93
CA VAL A 27 20.68 32.43 17.00
C VAL A 27 19.91 32.66 18.32
N GLY A 28 19.37 31.56 18.83
CA GLY A 28 18.87 31.39 20.20
C GLY A 28 19.37 30.10 20.86
N ALA A 29 19.91 29.15 20.09
CA ALA A 29 20.44 27.88 20.57
C ALA A 29 21.91 28.01 20.98
N GLY A 30 22.18 28.75 22.06
CA GLY A 30 23.31 28.36 22.90
C GLY A 30 22.94 27.02 23.54
N ALA A 31 23.83 26.03 23.50
CA ALA A 31 23.70 24.74 24.17
C ALA A 31 23.47 24.93 25.69
N ALA A 32 22.25 25.28 26.05
CA ALA A 32 21.68 25.04 27.35
C ALA A 32 21.09 23.64 27.26
N ILE A 33 21.55 22.76 28.15
CA ILE A 33 20.88 21.50 28.45
C ILE A 33 19.45 21.90 28.83
N SER A 34 18.53 21.89 27.85
CA SER A 34 17.14 22.19 28.10
C SER A 34 16.57 20.94 28.74
N VAL A 35 16.28 21.01 30.03
CA VAL A 35 15.52 19.94 30.67
C VAL A 35 14.14 19.92 30.00
N PRO A 36 13.64 18.76 29.55
CA PRO A 36 12.32 18.61 28.92
C PRO A 36 11.23 19.38 29.67
N ALA A 37 10.31 19.98 28.94
CA ALA A 37 9.20 20.71 29.54
C ALA A 37 8.36 19.75 30.42
N GLY A 38 8.04 20.17 31.66
CA GLY A 38 7.23 19.36 32.59
C GLY A 38 8.01 18.36 33.46
N ALA A 39 9.35 18.32 33.42
CA ALA A 39 10.07 17.66 34.51
C ALA A 39 9.98 18.54 35.77
N ALA A 40 9.62 17.96 36.93
CA ALA A 40 9.81 18.62 38.22
C ALA A 40 11.32 18.78 38.47
N THR A 41 11.90 19.82 37.88
CA THR A 41 13.31 20.21 38.00
C THR A 41 13.64 20.66 39.41
N GLU A 42 12.63 20.96 40.22
CA GLU A 42 12.76 21.27 41.63
C GLU A 42 12.49 20.05 42.52
N ARG A 43 13.07 20.05 43.72
CA ARG A 43 12.79 19.01 44.72
C ARG A 43 11.33 19.08 45.18
N VAL A 44 10.64 17.95 45.23
CA VAL A 44 9.27 17.88 45.78
C VAL A 44 9.30 17.76 47.30
N LEU A 45 8.81 18.78 48.00
CA LEU A 45 8.83 18.88 49.48
C LEU A 45 7.43 19.09 50.12
N ALA A 46 6.40 19.24 49.29
CA ALA A 46 5.02 19.49 49.73
C ALA A 46 4.15 18.26 49.41
N GLY A 47 2.95 18.17 49.98
CA GLY A 47 2.01 17.08 49.72
C GLY A 47 2.17 15.89 50.67
N SER A 48 1.74 14.70 50.23
CA SER A 48 1.75 13.51 51.08
C SER A 48 3.15 12.93 51.22
N THR A 49 3.47 12.43 52.40
CA THR A 49 4.70 11.66 52.68
C THR A 49 4.39 10.18 52.90
N ASP A 50 3.20 9.73 52.50
CA ASP A 50 2.80 8.33 52.65
C ASP A 50 3.72 7.44 51.81
N ALA A 51 4.12 6.31 52.42
CA ALA A 51 4.98 5.31 51.81
C ALA A 51 4.28 4.48 50.72
N THR A 52 3.02 4.75 50.40
CA THR A 52 2.29 4.10 49.31
C THR A 52 1.34 5.10 48.67
N GLN A 53 1.45 5.28 47.36
CA GLN A 53 0.64 6.22 46.59
C GLN A 53 0.35 5.63 45.22
N SER A 54 -0.81 5.94 44.66
CA SER A 54 -1.25 5.40 43.36
C SER A 54 -1.79 6.52 42.49
N VAL A 55 -1.63 6.37 41.18
CA VAL A 55 -2.31 7.17 40.16
C VAL A 55 -3.08 6.22 39.24
N VAL A 56 -4.29 6.62 38.87
CA VAL A 56 -5.25 5.82 38.10
C VAL A 56 -5.57 6.60 36.84
N SER A 57 -5.71 5.92 35.71
CA SER A 57 -6.07 6.53 34.43
C SER A 57 -7.42 7.25 34.49
N PRO A 58 -7.67 8.22 33.60
CA PRO A 58 -8.94 8.94 33.52
C PRO A 58 -10.18 8.03 33.48
N ASN A 59 -10.13 6.90 32.76
CA ASN A 59 -11.24 5.95 32.67
C ASN A 59 -11.30 4.91 33.82
N GLY A 60 -10.26 4.82 34.65
CA GLY A 60 -10.18 3.88 35.77
C GLY A 60 -9.54 2.52 35.48
N ASP A 61 -9.15 2.24 34.24
CA ASP A 61 -8.70 0.91 33.80
C ASP A 61 -7.24 0.62 34.16
N ALA A 62 -6.34 1.58 33.95
CA ALA A 62 -4.92 1.44 34.23
C ALA A 62 -4.53 2.13 35.55
N GLN A 63 -3.65 1.51 36.33
CA GLN A 63 -3.14 2.09 37.57
C GLN A 63 -1.67 1.71 37.77
N VAL A 64 -0.88 2.68 38.24
CA VAL A 64 0.46 2.45 38.78
C VAL A 64 0.52 2.86 40.24
N THR A 65 1.12 2.01 41.07
CA THR A 65 1.24 2.23 42.52
C THR A 65 2.70 2.27 42.93
N PHE A 66 3.14 3.40 43.45
CA PHE A 66 4.42 3.57 44.13
C PHE A 66 4.35 3.03 45.58
N LYS A 67 5.42 2.37 46.03
CA LYS A 67 5.61 1.94 47.42
C LYS A 67 7.05 2.21 47.88
N LEU A 68 7.22 2.64 49.11
CA LEU A 68 8.52 2.71 49.79
C LEU A 68 8.52 1.69 50.94
N VAL A 69 9.29 0.62 50.78
CA VAL A 69 9.37 -0.47 51.77
C VAL A 69 10.77 -0.53 52.32
N ASP A 70 10.90 -0.30 53.64
CA ASP A 70 12.20 -0.28 54.34
C ASP A 70 13.27 0.61 53.69
N GLY A 71 12.84 1.70 53.04
CA GLY A 71 13.71 2.66 52.36
C GLY A 71 14.00 2.35 50.88
N THR A 72 13.55 1.21 50.36
CA THR A 72 13.68 0.84 48.94
C THR A 72 12.39 1.20 48.19
N PRO A 73 12.47 1.96 47.07
CA PRO A 73 11.31 2.30 46.27
C PRO A 73 10.92 1.15 45.33
N TYR A 74 9.62 0.93 45.21
CA TYR A 74 8.98 -0.07 44.37
C TYR A 74 7.81 0.54 43.59
N TYR A 75 7.42 -0.09 42.49
CA TYR A 75 6.15 0.15 41.81
C TYR A 75 5.48 -1.16 41.38
N ASN A 76 4.16 -1.14 41.16
CA ASN A 76 3.42 -2.21 40.49
C ASN A 76 2.36 -1.61 39.55
N ILE A 77 1.85 -2.43 38.64
CA ILE A 77 0.89 -2.02 37.61
C ILE A 77 -0.32 -2.96 37.64
N SER A 78 -1.52 -2.41 37.49
CA SER A 78 -2.75 -3.16 37.27
C SER A 78 -3.56 -2.59 36.11
N TYR A 79 -4.26 -3.45 35.38
CA TYR A 79 -5.12 -3.13 34.25
C TYR A 79 -6.42 -3.92 34.34
N LYS A 80 -7.58 -3.24 34.41
CA LYS A 80 -8.93 -3.85 34.47
C LYS A 80 -9.06 -4.98 35.52
N GLY A 81 -8.37 -4.85 36.65
CA GLY A 81 -8.36 -5.84 37.75
C GLY A 81 -7.36 -6.99 37.60
N THR A 82 -6.69 -7.11 36.46
CA THR A 82 -5.50 -7.95 36.26
C THR A 82 -4.26 -7.19 36.76
N GLN A 83 -3.30 -7.90 37.37
CA GLN A 83 -2.04 -7.30 37.82
C GLN A 83 -0.88 -7.88 37.00
N PRO A 84 -0.48 -7.26 35.87
CA PRO A 84 0.62 -7.76 35.04
C PRO A 84 1.97 -7.79 35.78
N LEU A 85 2.22 -6.80 36.63
CA LEU A 85 3.50 -6.56 37.29
C LEU A 85 3.35 -6.49 38.82
N ASN A 86 4.18 -7.25 39.53
CA ASN A 86 4.35 -7.19 40.98
C ASN A 86 5.26 -6.03 41.40
N ASP A 87 5.44 -5.87 42.72
CA ASP A 87 6.32 -4.87 43.32
C ASP A 87 7.76 -5.00 42.76
N SER A 88 8.13 -4.03 41.91
CA SER A 88 9.35 -3.97 41.13
C SER A 88 10.22 -2.79 41.58
N THR A 89 11.53 -2.99 41.72
CA THR A 89 12.45 -2.00 42.31
C THR A 89 12.68 -0.79 41.41
N LEU A 90 13.13 0.32 42.01
CA LEU A 90 13.55 1.54 41.32
C LEU A 90 14.87 2.04 41.95
N GLY A 91 15.72 2.73 41.18
CA GLY A 91 16.91 3.38 41.71
C GLY A 91 18.12 3.38 40.79
N PHE A 92 19.27 3.83 41.31
CA PHE A 92 20.53 3.92 40.55
C PHE A 92 21.74 3.47 41.36
N GLU A 93 22.69 2.86 40.66
CA GLU A 93 24.06 2.70 41.13
C GLU A 93 24.99 3.67 40.39
N PHE A 94 26.02 4.18 41.08
CA PHE A 94 26.97 5.13 40.51
C PHE A 94 28.42 4.69 40.67
N ALA A 95 29.25 4.96 39.66
CA ALA A 95 30.69 4.73 39.73
C ALA A 95 31.42 5.72 40.65
N ASN A 96 30.89 6.93 40.79
CA ASN A 96 31.61 8.08 41.38
C ASN A 96 31.04 8.59 42.71
N GLN A 97 29.97 7.98 43.22
CA GLN A 97 29.30 8.38 44.46
C GLN A 97 28.45 7.25 45.02
N GLU A 98 27.91 7.43 46.23
CA GLU A 98 27.02 6.45 46.88
C GLU A 98 25.80 6.13 45.99
N ASN A 99 25.26 4.92 46.07
CA ASN A 99 24.06 4.54 45.31
C ASN A 99 22.81 5.31 45.78
N LEU A 100 21.78 5.27 44.94
CA LEU A 100 20.44 5.81 45.16
C LEU A 100 19.42 4.72 44.84
N ASP A 101 19.52 3.60 45.54
CA ASP A 101 18.75 2.35 45.36
C ASP A 101 18.02 1.91 46.65
N ASP A 102 18.44 2.38 47.82
CA ASP A 102 17.75 2.22 49.09
C ASP A 102 17.86 3.46 49.99
N GLY A 103 17.48 3.34 51.26
CA GLY A 103 17.72 4.37 52.27
C GLY A 103 16.95 5.68 52.06
N PHE A 104 15.87 5.66 51.29
CA PHE A 104 15.06 6.83 51.00
C PHE A 104 13.99 7.13 52.07
N GLU A 105 13.59 8.39 52.12
CA GLU A 105 12.37 8.88 52.76
C GLU A 105 11.56 9.65 51.72
N VAL A 106 10.23 9.51 51.73
CA VAL A 106 9.34 10.35 50.91
C VAL A 106 9.33 11.76 51.48
N THR A 107 9.71 12.76 50.67
CA THR A 107 9.72 14.17 51.09
C THR A 107 8.43 14.92 50.80
N GLY A 108 7.63 14.41 49.87
CA GLY A 108 6.37 15.01 49.45
C GLY A 108 5.90 14.45 48.11
N THR A 109 4.68 14.81 47.71
CA THR A 109 4.11 14.46 46.41
C THR A 109 3.34 15.61 45.78
N THR A 110 3.33 15.63 44.46
CA THR A 110 2.48 16.52 43.65
C THR A 110 1.70 15.70 42.64
N THR A 111 0.50 16.16 42.30
CA THR A 111 -0.35 15.55 41.28
C THR A 111 -0.62 16.58 40.19
N ASP A 112 -0.74 16.12 38.96
CA ASP A 112 -1.16 16.92 37.80
C ASP A 112 -2.07 16.08 36.90
N SER A 113 -2.66 16.71 35.90
CA SER A 113 -3.53 16.04 34.93
C SER A 113 -3.53 16.85 33.63
N ALA A 114 -3.62 16.18 32.50
CA ALA A 114 -3.87 16.83 31.22
C ALA A 114 -4.98 16.12 30.46
N ASP A 115 -5.75 16.90 29.70
CA ASP A 115 -6.64 16.42 28.66
C ASP A 115 -6.55 17.45 27.53
N THR A 116 -5.63 17.19 26.60
CA THR A 116 -5.30 18.12 25.51
C THR A 116 -5.21 17.37 24.19
N THR A 117 -5.27 18.10 23.09
CA THR A 117 -5.10 17.55 21.75
C THR A 117 -4.04 18.35 21.02
N TRP A 118 -3.19 17.68 20.27
CA TRP A 118 -2.19 18.27 19.40
C TRP A 118 -2.24 17.63 18.01
N GLN A 119 -1.65 18.31 17.03
CA GLN A 119 -1.61 17.86 15.64
C GLN A 119 -0.14 17.53 15.32
N PRO A 120 0.20 16.31 14.90
CA PRO A 120 1.51 16.04 14.36
C PRO A 120 1.72 16.78 13.04
N VAL A 121 2.98 16.94 12.63
CA VAL A 121 3.29 17.45 11.28
C VAL A 121 2.88 16.42 10.22
N TRP A 122 3.06 15.14 10.55
CA TRP A 122 2.67 13.95 9.80
C TRP A 122 2.64 12.74 10.75
N GLY A 123 1.93 11.69 10.41
CA GLY A 123 1.87 10.45 11.18
C GLY A 123 0.75 9.50 10.80
N GLU A 124 0.30 8.73 11.79
CA GLU A 124 -0.74 7.71 11.65
C GLU A 124 -2.14 8.27 11.98
N GLN A 125 -2.18 9.50 12.46
CA GLN A 125 -3.37 10.23 12.86
C GLN A 125 -3.11 11.72 12.67
N SER A 126 -4.10 12.49 12.20
CA SER A 126 -3.99 13.95 12.12
C SER A 126 -4.24 14.63 13.47
N SER A 127 -4.81 13.92 14.46
CA SER A 127 -5.14 14.47 15.77
C SER A 127 -4.84 13.52 16.92
N VAL A 128 -3.83 13.85 17.74
CA VAL A 128 -3.42 13.03 18.90
C VAL A 128 -3.92 13.65 20.21
N ARG A 129 -4.58 12.84 21.04
CA ARG A 129 -5.05 13.26 22.38
C ARG A 129 -4.03 12.85 23.46
N ASP A 130 -3.62 13.79 24.29
CA ASP A 130 -2.78 13.58 25.48
C ASP A 130 -3.66 13.72 26.73
N ASN A 131 -4.14 12.59 27.25
CA ASN A 131 -5.09 12.52 28.37
C ASN A 131 -4.55 11.58 29.47
N TYR A 132 -4.12 12.15 30.60
CA TYR A 132 -3.51 11.41 31.70
C TYR A 132 -3.74 12.04 33.07
N GLU A 133 -3.58 11.20 34.09
CA GLU A 133 -3.37 11.62 35.48
C GLU A 133 -1.89 11.41 35.85
N GLU A 134 -1.30 12.34 36.61
CA GLU A 134 0.12 12.33 36.97
C GLU A 134 0.34 12.37 38.49
N LEU A 135 1.35 11.64 38.95
CA LEU A 135 1.87 11.66 40.31
C LEU A 135 3.40 11.82 40.29
N THR A 136 3.92 12.87 40.91
CA THR A 136 5.35 13.01 41.20
C THR A 136 5.63 12.74 42.68
N VAL A 137 6.56 11.83 42.96
CA VAL A 137 7.04 11.47 44.30
C VAL A 137 8.45 11.98 44.52
N GLY A 138 8.61 12.86 45.52
CA GLY A 138 9.93 13.32 45.98
C GLY A 138 10.55 12.34 46.97
N LEU A 139 11.80 11.97 46.72
CA LEU A 139 12.59 11.08 47.56
C LEU A 139 13.88 11.77 48.03
N ARG A 140 14.24 11.55 49.30
CA ARG A 140 15.51 11.97 49.86
C ARG A 140 16.26 10.80 50.48
N HIS A 141 17.48 10.58 50.01
CA HIS A 141 18.37 9.57 50.56
C HIS A 141 18.91 10.04 51.92
N ALA A 142 18.59 9.31 52.99
CA ALA A 142 18.82 9.77 54.37
C ALA A 142 20.30 9.96 54.70
N ALA A 143 21.18 9.07 54.21
CA ALA A 143 22.60 9.09 54.53
C ALA A 143 23.35 10.27 53.89
N THR A 144 22.99 10.62 52.65
CA THR A 144 23.70 11.65 51.86
C THR A 144 22.94 12.96 51.75
N GLY A 145 21.64 12.97 52.05
CA GLY A 145 20.75 14.11 51.83
C GLY A 145 20.48 14.43 50.35
N ARG A 146 20.83 13.51 49.43
CA ARG A 146 20.62 13.64 47.98
C ARG A 146 19.16 13.37 47.65
N ASN A 147 18.66 13.97 46.58
CA ASN A 147 17.24 13.95 46.23
C ASN A 147 17.01 13.41 44.82
N LEU A 148 15.90 12.72 44.64
CA LEU A 148 15.43 12.15 43.39
C LEU A 148 13.92 12.35 43.32
N ASN A 149 13.37 12.63 42.15
CA ASN A 149 11.93 12.62 41.91
C ASN A 149 11.57 11.43 41.00
N LEU A 150 10.44 10.79 41.27
CA LEU A 150 9.81 9.79 40.42
C LEU A 150 8.49 10.34 39.90
N THR A 151 8.34 10.50 38.59
CA THR A 151 7.09 10.98 37.97
C THR A 151 6.40 9.82 37.29
N PHE A 152 5.11 9.60 37.59
CA PHE A 152 4.27 8.57 37.02
C PHE A 152 3.11 9.21 36.27
N ARG A 153 2.78 8.71 35.08
CA ARG A 153 1.56 9.05 34.34
C ARG A 153 0.74 7.79 34.08
N ALA A 154 -0.57 7.90 34.22
CA ALA A 154 -1.53 6.86 33.86
C ALA A 154 -2.45 7.39 32.75
N TYR A 155 -2.39 6.71 31.62
CA TYR A 155 -3.24 6.86 30.45
C TYR A 155 -4.25 5.71 30.41
N ASP A 156 -5.32 5.84 29.64
CA ASP A 156 -6.35 4.79 29.53
C ASP A 156 -5.79 3.50 28.91
N ASP A 157 -4.77 3.63 28.07
CA ASP A 157 -4.07 2.61 27.28
C ASP A 157 -2.66 2.28 27.82
N GLY A 158 -2.29 2.76 29.02
CA GLY A 158 -0.96 2.49 29.55
C GLY A 158 -0.53 3.28 30.77
N VAL A 159 0.65 2.97 31.28
CA VAL A 159 1.31 3.76 32.32
C VAL A 159 2.75 4.03 31.94
N ALA A 160 3.30 5.15 32.41
CA ALA A 160 4.70 5.47 32.22
C ALA A 160 5.30 6.11 33.45
N PHE A 161 6.61 5.98 33.63
CA PHE A 161 7.32 6.73 34.66
C PHE A 161 8.73 7.13 34.26
N ARG A 162 9.29 8.15 34.92
CA ARG A 162 10.70 8.52 34.78
C ARG A 162 11.32 8.98 36.08
N TYR A 163 12.64 8.94 36.11
CA TYR A 163 13.46 9.54 37.16
C TYR A 163 13.82 10.98 36.80
N THR A 164 13.88 11.85 37.79
CA THR A 164 14.48 13.18 37.64
C THR A 164 15.43 13.44 38.80
N ILE A 165 16.67 13.78 38.46
CA ILE A 165 17.68 14.29 39.40
C ILE A 165 17.50 15.82 39.41
N PRO A 166 16.82 16.42 40.41
CA PRO A 166 16.46 17.82 40.38
C PRO A 166 17.67 18.76 40.50
N GLU A 167 17.47 20.03 40.18
CA GLU A 167 18.41 21.08 40.49
C GLU A 167 18.63 21.12 42.01
N ASN A 168 19.87 21.39 42.41
CA ASN A 168 20.30 21.30 43.79
C ASN A 168 20.04 19.93 44.41
N SER A 169 19.86 18.83 43.68
CA SER A 169 19.63 17.49 44.25
C SER A 169 20.68 17.07 45.28
N GLY A 170 21.89 17.63 45.19
CA GLY A 170 23.07 17.18 45.93
C GLY A 170 23.85 16.08 45.20
N VAL A 171 23.39 15.64 44.03
CA VAL A 171 24.04 14.63 43.18
C VAL A 171 25.19 15.24 42.38
N GLY A 172 25.00 16.44 41.80
CA GLY A 172 26.03 17.09 40.97
C GLY A 172 26.33 16.26 39.71
N ASP A 173 27.60 16.08 39.39
CA ASP A 173 28.07 15.23 38.30
C ASP A 173 27.96 13.75 38.69
N PHE A 174 27.44 12.91 37.79
CA PHE A 174 27.20 11.50 38.05
C PHE A 174 27.65 10.62 36.89
N ALA A 175 27.98 9.37 37.21
CA ALA A 175 28.23 8.31 36.25
C ALA A 175 27.46 7.07 36.69
N VAL A 176 26.32 6.80 36.04
CA VAL A 176 25.46 5.64 36.32
C VAL A 176 26.18 4.37 35.86
N THR A 177 26.20 3.35 36.72
CA THR A 177 26.68 2.00 36.37
C THR A 177 25.53 1.02 36.18
N GLN A 178 24.39 1.28 36.83
CA GLN A 178 23.18 0.49 36.71
C GLN A 178 21.96 1.35 37.00
N GLU A 179 20.92 1.19 36.19
CA GLU A 179 19.56 1.61 36.54
C GLU A 179 18.83 0.38 37.12
N ASN A 180 18.35 0.47 38.35
CA ASN A 180 17.75 -0.64 39.11
C ASN A 180 16.23 -0.75 38.89
N THR A 181 15.75 -0.39 37.70
CA THR A 181 14.34 -0.53 37.31
C THR A 181 14.03 -2.01 37.12
N GLY A 182 13.24 -2.58 38.04
CA GLY A 182 12.82 -3.97 37.99
C GLY A 182 11.58 -4.18 37.14
N PHE A 183 11.40 -5.42 36.68
CA PHE A 183 10.19 -5.94 36.07
C PHE A 183 9.89 -7.33 36.66
N ASP A 184 9.13 -7.37 37.76
CA ASP A 184 8.72 -8.61 38.44
C ASP A 184 7.34 -9.04 37.92
N PHE A 185 7.30 -9.85 36.86
CA PHE A 185 6.05 -10.27 36.22
C PHE A 185 5.25 -11.21 37.11
N ALA A 186 3.92 -11.02 37.16
CA ALA A 186 3.04 -11.82 38.01
C ALA A 186 2.77 -13.24 37.49
N GLY A 187 3.14 -13.52 36.24
CA GLY A 187 3.03 -14.82 35.59
C GLY A 187 4.17 -15.11 34.61
N ASP A 188 4.12 -16.30 34.03
CA ASP A 188 5.04 -16.74 32.97
C ASP A 188 4.35 -16.54 31.61
N TYR A 189 4.30 -15.29 31.16
CA TYR A 189 3.53 -14.87 30.00
C TYR A 189 4.17 -15.34 28.68
N THR A 190 3.36 -15.65 27.67
CA THR A 190 3.84 -15.78 26.28
C THR A 190 4.29 -14.40 25.81
N SER A 191 5.47 -14.33 25.20
CA SER A 191 6.11 -13.09 24.79
C SER A 191 6.73 -13.21 23.40
N TRP A 192 6.74 -12.10 22.67
CA TRP A 192 7.37 -11.94 21.35
C TRP A 192 8.56 -11.01 21.50
N TRP A 193 9.76 -11.52 21.21
CA TRP A 193 11.00 -10.83 21.55
C TRP A 193 12.13 -11.09 20.57
N ILE A 194 13.03 -10.11 20.47
CA ILE A 194 14.34 -10.26 19.82
C ILE A 194 15.46 -10.21 20.88
N ALA A 195 16.55 -10.91 20.59
CA ALA A 195 17.71 -10.99 21.49
C ALA A 195 18.27 -9.61 21.85
N ASN A 196 18.76 -9.46 23.09
CA ASN A 196 19.44 -8.24 23.54
C ASN A 196 20.80 -8.10 22.85
N ASN A 197 20.78 -7.36 21.75
CA ASN A 197 21.98 -6.91 21.08
C ASN A 197 22.14 -5.37 21.15
N TRP A 198 23.25 -4.93 21.74
CA TRP A 198 23.60 -3.51 21.91
C TRP A 198 23.98 -2.78 20.61
N ASN A 199 24.18 -3.52 19.52
CA ASN A 199 24.62 -3.00 18.22
C ASN A 199 23.63 -3.25 17.08
N ASN A 200 22.60 -4.09 17.28
CA ASN A 200 21.75 -4.53 16.17
C ASN A 200 20.32 -4.89 16.65
N TYR A 201 19.30 -4.53 15.86
CA TYR A 201 17.90 -4.92 16.06
C TYR A 201 17.35 -5.89 14.99
N GLU A 202 18.13 -6.21 13.96
CA GLU A 202 17.77 -6.99 12.78
C GLU A 202 17.77 -8.51 13.04
N TYR A 203 16.87 -8.90 13.94
CA TYR A 203 16.62 -10.28 14.34
C TYR A 203 15.18 -10.66 13.99
N LEU A 204 14.97 -11.95 13.76
CA LEU A 204 13.63 -12.53 13.78
C LEU A 204 13.14 -12.60 15.23
N TYR A 205 11.83 -12.45 15.41
CA TYR A 205 11.20 -12.57 16.73
C TYR A 205 11.11 -14.04 17.14
N ASN A 206 11.05 -14.26 18.45
CA ASN A 206 10.83 -15.56 19.06
C ASN A 206 9.52 -15.47 19.85
N GLU A 207 8.70 -16.52 19.81
CA GLU A 207 7.52 -16.68 20.67
C GLU A 207 7.83 -17.66 21.80
N ASP A 208 8.06 -17.15 23.00
CA ASP A 208 8.38 -17.97 24.17
C ASP A 208 7.68 -17.49 25.44
N PRO A 209 7.40 -18.39 26.39
CA PRO A 209 7.16 -17.99 27.77
C PRO A 209 8.36 -17.22 28.36
N LEU A 210 8.10 -16.24 29.21
CA LEU A 210 9.14 -15.44 29.89
C LEU A 210 10.25 -16.30 30.54
N SER A 211 9.91 -17.47 31.07
CA SER A 211 10.84 -18.42 31.71
C SER A 211 11.79 -19.12 30.74
N GLN A 212 11.51 -19.08 29.44
CA GLN A 212 12.26 -19.78 28.39
C GLN A 212 13.13 -18.86 27.54
N ILE A 213 12.94 -17.54 27.63
CA ILE A 213 13.84 -16.54 27.00
C ILE A 213 15.31 -16.89 27.31
N SER A 214 16.13 -17.00 26.26
CA SER A 214 17.54 -17.33 26.42
C SER A 214 18.42 -16.46 25.52
N GLY A 215 19.55 -15.99 26.05
CA GLY A 215 20.51 -15.19 25.27
C GLY A 215 21.21 -15.91 24.11
N GLU A 216 20.98 -17.21 23.86
CA GLU A 216 21.60 -17.93 22.73
C GLU A 216 20.73 -17.99 21.46
N GLY A 217 19.49 -17.48 21.50
CA GLY A 217 18.51 -17.67 20.43
C GLY A 217 18.06 -19.14 20.34
N ASP A 218 16.88 -19.38 19.80
CA ASP A 218 16.23 -20.70 19.71
C ASP A 218 16.88 -21.68 18.70
N GLY A 219 17.91 -21.25 17.97
CA GLY A 219 18.59 -22.05 16.95
C GLY A 219 17.87 -22.09 15.60
N ASN A 220 16.92 -21.17 15.33
CA ASN A 220 16.17 -21.08 14.06
C ASN A 220 16.99 -20.51 12.89
N GLY A 221 18.26 -20.92 12.75
CA GLY A 221 19.13 -20.53 11.63
C GLY A 221 19.77 -19.14 11.74
N ASN A 222 19.54 -18.40 12.82
CA ASN A 222 20.16 -17.09 13.10
C ASN A 222 21.59 -17.21 13.71
N HIS A 223 22.38 -18.19 13.26
CA HIS A 223 23.63 -18.58 13.91
C HIS A 223 24.76 -17.54 13.86
N ASP A 224 24.63 -16.49 13.04
CA ASP A 224 25.69 -15.48 12.87
C ASP A 224 25.58 -14.28 13.81
N ARG A 225 24.46 -14.09 14.52
CA ARG A 225 24.26 -12.92 15.38
C ARG A 225 24.01 -13.29 16.84
N LYS A 226 25.10 -13.28 17.63
CA LYS A 226 25.05 -13.63 19.06
C LYS A 226 24.50 -12.47 19.87
N SER A 227 23.63 -12.76 20.83
CA SER A 227 23.21 -11.78 21.84
C SER A 227 24.45 -11.23 22.57
N THR A 228 24.47 -9.94 22.91
CA THR A 228 25.57 -9.38 23.72
C THR A 228 25.37 -9.72 25.19
N VAL A 229 24.11 -9.84 25.64
CA VAL A 229 23.74 -10.18 27.02
C VAL A 229 22.52 -11.11 27.03
N ASP A 230 22.33 -11.88 28.10
CA ASP A 230 21.11 -12.66 28.34
C ASP A 230 19.92 -11.73 28.60
N GLY A 231 19.06 -11.52 27.61
CA GLY A 231 17.96 -10.56 27.69
C GLY A 231 17.30 -10.29 26.34
N VAL A 232 16.45 -9.26 26.33
CA VAL A 232 15.67 -8.84 25.15
C VAL A 232 15.81 -7.33 24.88
N ASN A 233 15.65 -6.94 23.62
CA ASN A 233 15.42 -5.54 23.25
C ASN A 233 13.94 -5.16 23.48
N THR A 234 13.62 -3.87 23.35
CA THR A 234 12.23 -3.36 23.42
C THR A 234 11.84 -2.71 22.08
N PRO A 235 10.56 -2.64 21.69
CA PRO A 235 9.36 -2.99 22.46
C PRO A 235 9.28 -4.48 22.81
N PHE A 236 9.04 -4.81 24.08
CA PHE A 236 8.97 -6.18 24.56
C PHE A 236 7.52 -6.53 24.87
N THR A 237 6.88 -7.23 23.94
CA THR A 237 5.43 -7.47 23.93
C THR A 237 5.08 -8.84 24.47
N MET A 238 3.99 -8.93 25.23
CA MET A 238 3.51 -10.18 25.82
C MET A 238 2.00 -10.22 26.00
N ARG A 239 1.46 -11.44 26.01
CA ARG A 239 0.07 -11.73 26.36
C ARG A 239 -0.02 -12.11 27.83
N VAL A 240 -0.58 -11.22 28.64
CA VAL A 240 -0.74 -11.37 30.09
C VAL A 240 -1.92 -12.28 30.43
N ALA A 241 -3.04 -12.09 29.73
CA ALA A 241 -4.27 -12.88 29.80
C ALA A 241 -4.96 -12.90 28.43
N SER A 242 -6.12 -13.55 28.30
CA SER A 242 -6.90 -13.56 27.05
C SER A 242 -7.40 -12.18 26.61
N ASP A 243 -7.56 -11.28 27.58
CA ASP A 243 -8.10 -9.91 27.47
C ASP A 243 -7.11 -8.89 28.05
N CYS A 244 -5.81 -9.22 28.05
CA CYS A 244 -4.77 -8.31 28.52
C CYS A 244 -3.45 -8.59 27.81
N TYR A 245 -3.01 -7.62 27.02
CA TYR A 245 -1.69 -7.54 26.41
C TYR A 245 -0.90 -6.40 27.05
N MET A 246 0.42 -6.54 27.07
CA MET A 246 1.33 -5.53 27.58
C MET A 246 2.57 -5.43 26.71
N SER A 247 3.05 -4.22 26.46
CA SER A 247 4.38 -4.02 25.85
C SER A 247 5.21 -3.03 26.66
N ILE A 248 6.47 -3.40 26.93
CA ILE A 248 7.43 -2.56 27.66
C ILE A 248 8.32 -1.85 26.66
N HIS A 249 8.41 -0.53 26.79
CA HIS A 249 9.26 0.31 25.94
C HIS A 249 9.78 1.54 26.68
N GLU A 250 10.34 2.51 25.96
CA GLU A 250 10.75 3.80 26.50
C GLU A 250 10.40 4.96 25.55
N ALA A 251 10.25 6.16 26.09
CA ALA A 251 9.92 7.36 25.34
C ALA A 251 10.81 8.55 25.72
N ASN A 252 11.04 9.46 24.77
CA ASN A 252 11.91 10.63 24.91
C ASN A 252 13.35 10.26 25.33
N LEU A 253 14.00 9.38 24.55
CA LEU A 253 15.40 9.00 24.77
C LEU A 253 16.33 10.16 24.38
N THR A 254 16.70 10.99 25.36
CA THR A 254 17.55 12.17 25.20
C THR A 254 18.72 12.12 26.17
N ASP A 255 19.96 12.21 25.67
CA ASP A 255 21.19 12.20 26.48
C ASP A 255 21.23 11.10 27.55
N TRP A 256 20.80 9.90 27.16
CA TRP A 256 20.76 8.70 27.97
C TRP A 256 21.12 7.50 27.10
N ALA A 257 21.46 6.36 27.70
CA ALA A 257 21.68 5.13 26.97
C ALA A 257 20.35 4.42 26.67
N GLY A 258 20.26 3.75 25.52
CA GLY A 258 19.10 2.92 25.20
C GLY A 258 18.91 1.82 26.24
N MET A 259 17.65 1.57 26.62
CA MET A 259 17.27 0.52 27.55
C MET A 259 17.06 -0.81 26.83
N THR A 260 17.64 -1.87 27.38
CA THR A 260 17.29 -3.26 27.09
C THR A 260 16.79 -3.91 28.38
N VAL A 261 16.35 -5.17 28.34
CA VAL A 261 15.80 -5.87 29.51
C VAL A 261 16.56 -7.18 29.71
N THR A 262 17.13 -7.40 30.90
CA THR A 262 17.91 -8.60 31.23
C THR A 262 17.30 -9.36 32.40
N ARG A 263 17.61 -10.66 32.52
CA ARG A 263 17.14 -11.49 33.63
C ARG A 263 17.75 -11.04 34.94
N TRP A 264 16.91 -10.77 35.93
CA TRP A 264 17.37 -10.41 37.27
C TRP A 264 17.87 -11.65 38.01
N ASN A 265 19.18 -11.74 38.25
CA ASN A 265 19.82 -12.86 38.98
C ASN A 265 19.38 -14.26 38.50
N GLY A 266 19.18 -14.44 37.18
CA GLY A 266 18.77 -15.70 36.57
C GLY A 266 17.38 -16.21 36.98
N ARG A 267 16.49 -15.33 37.45
CA ARG A 267 15.11 -15.69 37.76
C ARG A 267 14.27 -15.87 36.49
N ALA A 268 13.26 -16.74 36.59
CA ALA A 268 12.41 -17.14 35.47
C ALA A 268 11.52 -15.99 34.96
N THR A 269 10.85 -15.26 35.85
CA THR A 269 9.84 -14.24 35.49
C THR A 269 10.17 -12.87 36.07
N ARG A 270 11.44 -12.62 36.42
CA ARG A 270 11.88 -11.33 36.95
C ARG A 270 13.07 -10.82 36.15
N PHE A 271 12.92 -9.59 35.68
CA PHE A 271 13.88 -8.90 34.83
C PHE A 271 14.23 -7.55 35.44
N GLU A 272 15.23 -6.89 34.86
CA GLU A 272 15.63 -5.52 35.18
C GLU A 272 16.10 -4.79 33.92
N SER A 273 16.12 -3.46 33.95
CA SER A 273 16.68 -2.65 32.88
C SER A 273 18.18 -2.90 32.75
N ASP A 274 18.66 -3.11 31.53
CA ASP A 274 20.09 -3.08 31.19
C ASP A 274 20.32 -1.96 30.18
N LEU A 275 20.89 -0.86 30.65
CA LEU A 275 21.25 0.25 29.78
C LEU A 275 22.49 -0.10 28.97
N VAL A 276 22.55 0.31 27.71
CA VAL A 276 23.70 -0.01 26.85
C VAL A 276 24.95 0.76 27.30
N PRO A 277 26.08 0.08 27.59
CA PRO A 277 27.26 0.73 28.16
C PRO A 277 28.07 1.56 27.17
N LEU A 278 28.73 2.58 27.73
CA LEU A 278 29.93 3.21 27.18
C LEU A 278 31.14 2.26 27.31
N PRO A 279 32.24 2.51 26.57
CA PRO A 279 33.40 1.61 26.59
C PRO A 279 34.08 1.44 27.96
N ASP A 280 33.93 2.40 28.88
CA ASP A 280 34.46 2.30 30.24
C ASP A 280 33.54 1.55 31.22
N GLY A 281 32.43 0.99 30.73
CA GLY A 281 31.44 0.22 31.48
C GLY A 281 30.36 1.04 32.16
N THR A 282 30.54 2.37 32.28
CA THR A 282 29.44 3.24 32.74
C THR A 282 28.33 3.29 31.69
N ARG A 283 27.10 3.51 32.11
CA ARG A 283 25.93 3.52 31.23
C ARG A 283 25.59 4.93 30.78
N VAL A 284 25.60 5.86 31.72
CA VAL A 284 25.26 7.27 31.48
C VAL A 284 26.17 8.17 32.30
N LYS A 285 26.67 9.23 31.70
CA LYS A 285 27.37 10.33 32.38
C LYS A 285 26.58 11.61 32.19
N GLY A 286 26.38 12.36 33.28
CA GLY A 286 25.63 13.62 33.22
C GLY A 286 25.81 14.46 34.48
N SER A 287 25.08 15.57 34.54
CA SER A 287 25.09 16.51 35.67
C SER A 287 23.68 16.94 36.01
N ALA A 288 23.37 17.10 37.29
CA ALA A 288 22.09 17.63 37.73
C ALA A 288 21.88 19.11 37.30
N PRO A 289 20.67 19.53 36.86
CA PRO A 289 19.47 18.71 36.71
C PRO A 289 19.54 17.80 35.48
N HIS A 290 19.02 16.58 35.61
CA HIS A 290 18.95 15.58 34.52
C HIS A 290 17.73 14.69 34.69
N ALA A 291 17.18 14.15 33.61
CA ALA A 291 16.02 13.26 33.64
C ALA A 291 16.30 12.01 32.81
N SER A 292 15.85 10.86 33.29
CA SER A 292 15.83 9.66 32.45
C SER A 292 14.77 9.80 31.36
N PRO A 293 14.86 9.00 30.28
CA PRO A 293 13.73 8.70 29.42
C PRO A 293 12.57 8.13 30.25
N TRP A 294 11.36 8.20 29.70
CA TRP A 294 10.21 7.50 30.27
C TRP A 294 10.35 6.00 30.05
N ARG A 295 9.96 5.20 31.04
CA ARG A 295 9.72 3.77 30.91
C ARG A 295 8.23 3.59 30.74
N VAL A 296 7.83 2.91 29.68
CA VAL A 296 6.46 2.88 29.16
C VAL A 296 5.94 1.45 29.22
N PHE A 297 4.69 1.30 29.65
CA PHE A 297 3.94 0.06 29.68
C PHE A 297 2.63 0.31 28.94
N MET A 298 2.59 -0.05 27.66
CA MET A 298 1.35 -0.07 26.87
C MET A 298 0.48 -1.24 27.33
N LEU A 299 -0.83 -1.03 27.43
CA LEU A 299 -1.80 -1.98 27.98
C LEU A 299 -3.08 -1.97 27.12
N GLY A 300 -3.57 -3.15 26.75
CA GLY A 300 -4.75 -3.29 25.91
C GLY A 300 -5.43 -4.64 26.08
N GLU A 301 -6.66 -4.78 25.58
CA GLU A 301 -7.38 -6.06 25.54
C GLU A 301 -7.00 -6.87 24.30
N THR A 302 -6.59 -6.21 23.21
CA THR A 302 -6.10 -6.79 21.96
C THR A 302 -4.68 -6.30 21.62
N PRO A 303 -3.95 -6.97 20.70
CA PRO A 303 -2.72 -6.42 20.14
C PRO A 303 -2.93 -5.08 19.41
N GLY A 304 -4.10 -4.89 18.80
CA GLY A 304 -4.47 -3.65 18.09
C GLY A 304 -4.49 -2.44 19.01
N ASP A 305 -5.00 -2.59 20.23
CA ASP A 305 -5.02 -1.53 21.24
C ASP A 305 -3.60 -1.02 21.59
N LEU A 306 -2.58 -1.91 21.50
CA LEU A 306 -1.19 -1.49 21.71
C LEU A 306 -0.66 -0.64 20.56
N LEU A 307 -1.03 -0.98 19.31
CA LEU A 307 -0.59 -0.28 18.11
C LEU A 307 -1.26 1.09 17.97
N GLU A 308 -2.53 1.21 18.35
CA GLU A 308 -3.29 2.47 18.31
C GLU A 308 -2.92 3.45 19.44
N SER A 309 -2.14 3.02 20.42
CA SER A 309 -1.78 3.84 21.59
C SER A 309 -0.77 4.94 21.23
N ASP A 310 -1.12 6.20 21.52
CA ASP A 310 -0.26 7.37 21.30
C ASP A 310 0.71 7.66 22.46
N ILE A 311 0.75 6.81 23.50
CA ILE A 311 1.50 7.08 24.73
C ILE A 311 2.98 7.39 24.48
N VAL A 312 3.62 6.72 23.52
CA VAL A 312 5.04 6.95 23.18
C VAL A 312 5.24 8.37 22.63
N LEU A 313 4.35 8.86 21.76
CA LEU A 313 4.43 10.23 21.24
C LEU A 313 4.09 11.27 22.32
N ASN A 314 3.03 11.02 23.09
CA ASN A 314 2.54 11.93 24.13
C ASN A 314 3.58 12.22 25.22
N LEU A 315 4.54 11.32 25.43
CA LEU A 315 5.63 11.48 26.40
C LEU A 315 6.86 12.25 25.87
N ASN A 316 6.87 12.65 24.60
CA ASN A 316 7.93 13.46 23.98
C ASN A 316 7.61 14.96 24.04
N ASP A 317 8.66 15.80 23.99
CA ASP A 317 8.48 17.25 23.95
C ASP A 317 7.77 17.67 22.63
N PRO A 318 7.00 18.77 22.63
CA PRO A 318 6.41 19.33 21.41
C PRO A 318 7.47 19.64 20.34
N CYS A 319 7.01 19.84 19.09
CA CYS A 319 7.87 20.17 17.97
C CYS A 319 8.82 21.34 18.28
N ALA A 320 10.11 21.13 17.99
CA ALA A 320 11.17 22.12 18.20
C ALA A 320 11.23 23.18 17.09
N TYR A 321 10.49 22.98 15.99
CA TYR A 321 10.52 23.85 14.82
C TYR A 321 9.30 24.79 14.80
N SER A 322 9.53 26.06 14.50
CA SER A 322 8.44 27.00 14.24
C SER A 322 7.90 26.91 12.82
N ASP A 323 8.74 26.45 11.88
CA ASP A 323 8.41 26.25 10.47
C ASP A 323 8.68 24.79 10.10
N THR A 324 7.64 24.14 9.57
CA THR A 324 7.61 22.71 9.23
C THR A 324 7.19 22.47 7.79
N SER A 325 7.03 23.53 6.97
CA SER A 325 6.52 23.40 5.60
C SER A 325 7.46 22.73 4.61
N TRP A 326 8.69 22.41 5.03
CA TRP A 326 9.69 21.68 4.24
C TRP A 326 9.71 20.18 4.58
N ILE A 327 8.91 19.75 5.56
CA ILE A 327 8.83 18.36 6.02
C ILE A 327 7.60 17.76 5.39
N GLU A 328 7.79 17.04 4.30
CA GLU A 328 6.72 16.43 3.51
C GLU A 328 6.90 14.92 3.46
N PRO A 329 5.93 14.14 3.99
CA PRO A 329 5.92 12.70 3.78
C PRO A 329 5.88 12.36 2.30
N GLN A 330 6.71 11.41 1.87
CA GLN A 330 6.88 11.17 0.44
C GLN A 330 7.32 9.74 0.10
N LYS A 331 7.08 9.34 -1.14
CA LYS A 331 7.63 8.11 -1.71
C LYS A 331 9.00 8.35 -2.33
N TYR A 332 9.80 7.29 -2.42
CA TYR A 332 11.04 7.30 -3.19
C TYR A 332 11.29 5.96 -3.86
N CYS A 333 11.98 5.93 -4.99
CA CYS A 333 12.56 4.70 -5.55
C CYS A 333 14.08 4.83 -5.58
N GLY A 334 14.80 3.81 -6.05
CA GLY A 334 16.24 4.00 -6.21
C GLY A 334 17.06 2.77 -6.54
N VAL A 335 18.32 3.04 -6.87
CA VAL A 335 19.37 2.04 -7.06
C VAL A 335 19.71 1.44 -5.69
N TRP A 336 18.97 0.39 -5.34
CA TRP A 336 19.07 -0.32 -4.06
C TRP A 336 18.84 -1.82 -4.20
N TRP A 337 17.63 -2.24 -4.60
CA TRP A 337 17.28 -3.66 -4.63
C TRP A 337 18.16 -4.45 -5.60
N GLU A 338 18.58 -3.83 -6.71
CA GLU A 338 19.51 -4.43 -7.65
C GLU A 338 20.89 -4.76 -7.05
N LEU A 339 21.32 -4.02 -6.02
CA LEU A 339 22.55 -4.26 -5.26
C LEU A 339 22.37 -5.47 -4.35
N HIS A 340 21.26 -5.52 -3.62
CA HIS A 340 20.92 -6.61 -2.69
C HIS A 340 20.73 -7.95 -3.37
N ILE A 341 20.18 -7.97 -4.60
CA ILE A 341 20.05 -9.19 -5.40
C ILE A 341 21.30 -9.54 -6.22
N GLY A 342 22.38 -8.76 -6.09
CA GLY A 342 23.64 -9.02 -6.79
C GLY A 342 23.59 -8.82 -8.31
N LYS A 343 22.62 -8.05 -8.81
CA LYS A 343 22.57 -7.62 -10.22
C LYS A 343 23.59 -6.51 -10.48
N SER A 344 23.83 -5.67 -9.50
CA SER A 344 24.76 -4.54 -9.56
C SER A 344 25.62 -4.48 -8.28
N THR A 345 26.67 -3.67 -8.31
CA THR A 345 27.60 -3.47 -7.18
C THR A 345 27.55 -2.04 -6.66
N TRP A 346 27.78 -1.85 -5.35
CA TRP A 346 28.05 -0.53 -4.77
C TRP A 346 29.38 0.04 -5.29
N ALA A 347 30.42 -0.79 -5.34
CA ALA A 347 31.76 -0.39 -5.79
C ALA A 347 31.78 -0.02 -7.29
N PRO A 348 32.56 0.99 -7.70
CA PRO A 348 32.70 1.35 -9.10
C PRO A 348 33.35 0.23 -9.91
N GLY A 349 32.85 0.02 -11.12
CA GLY A 349 33.26 -1.08 -11.99
C GLY A 349 32.29 -1.27 -13.16
N PRO A 350 32.41 -2.38 -13.90
CA PRO A 350 31.52 -2.70 -15.01
C PRO A 350 30.04 -2.82 -14.61
N ASP A 351 29.78 -3.25 -13.38
CA ASP A 351 28.44 -3.58 -12.88
C ASP A 351 27.97 -2.59 -11.79
N VAL A 352 28.57 -1.40 -11.69
CA VAL A 352 28.20 -0.41 -10.66
C VAL A 352 26.77 0.07 -10.85
N GLY A 353 25.97 -0.02 -9.79
CA GLY A 353 24.57 0.41 -9.83
C GLY A 353 24.43 1.93 -9.95
N ALA A 354 25.12 2.68 -9.10
CA ALA A 354 25.07 4.15 -9.09
C ALA A 354 25.96 4.74 -10.19
N ASN A 355 25.57 4.60 -11.45
CA ASN A 355 26.16 5.35 -12.55
C ASN A 355 25.16 6.36 -13.12
N THR A 356 25.66 7.44 -13.73
CA THR A 356 24.82 8.55 -14.22
C THR A 356 23.66 8.08 -15.09
N GLU A 357 23.87 7.14 -16.01
CA GLU A 357 22.82 6.71 -16.95
C GLU A 357 21.76 5.85 -16.25
N ASN A 358 22.16 4.86 -15.42
CA ASN A 358 21.20 4.06 -14.66
C ASN A 358 20.35 4.94 -13.73
N VAL A 359 20.96 5.93 -13.07
CA VAL A 359 20.22 6.82 -12.16
C VAL A 359 19.24 7.71 -12.92
N LYS A 360 19.56 8.15 -14.15
CA LYS A 360 18.59 8.81 -15.03
C LYS A 360 17.43 7.90 -15.42
N ASP A 361 17.67 6.61 -15.67
CA ASP A 361 16.59 5.66 -15.95
C ASP A 361 15.59 5.57 -14.77
N TYR A 362 16.08 5.60 -13.52
CA TYR A 362 15.21 5.67 -12.34
C TYR A 362 14.51 7.04 -12.21
N ILE A 363 15.17 8.15 -12.59
CA ILE A 363 14.54 9.48 -12.62
C ILE A 363 13.42 9.54 -13.64
N ASP A 364 13.60 8.96 -14.83
CA ASP A 364 12.58 8.91 -15.87
C ASP A 364 11.36 8.11 -15.38
N PHE A 365 11.60 6.93 -14.80
CA PHE A 365 10.55 6.12 -14.16
C PHE A 365 9.82 6.87 -13.03
N ALA A 366 10.57 7.55 -12.16
CA ALA A 366 10.00 8.31 -11.06
C ALA A 366 9.14 9.48 -11.57
N SER A 367 9.61 10.20 -12.60
CA SER A 367 8.89 11.29 -13.24
C SER A 367 7.60 10.81 -13.92
N GLU A 368 7.66 9.68 -14.63
CA GLU A 368 6.51 9.08 -15.31
C GLU A 368 5.39 8.66 -14.34
N HIS A 369 5.75 8.24 -13.13
CA HIS A 369 4.82 7.67 -12.16
C HIS A 369 4.57 8.54 -10.92
N GLY A 370 5.06 9.79 -10.91
CA GLY A 370 4.82 10.74 -9.83
C GLY A 370 5.51 10.37 -8.51
N ILE A 371 6.68 9.72 -8.56
CA ILE A 371 7.50 9.40 -7.38
C ILE A 371 8.46 10.58 -7.12
N PRO A 372 8.35 11.30 -5.99
CA PRO A 372 9.08 12.55 -5.79
C PRO A 372 10.60 12.41 -5.68
N ASN A 373 11.13 11.25 -5.26
CA ASN A 373 12.56 11.09 -4.99
C ASN A 373 13.17 9.83 -5.63
N VAL A 374 14.44 9.97 -6.05
CA VAL A 374 15.31 8.87 -6.47
C VAL A 374 16.55 8.83 -5.61
N MET A 375 16.78 7.70 -4.95
CA MET A 375 18.00 7.41 -4.20
C MET A 375 18.99 6.60 -5.04
N ALA A 376 20.29 6.75 -4.79
CA ALA A 376 21.29 5.82 -5.28
C ALA A 376 22.32 5.50 -4.20
N GLU A 377 22.45 4.23 -3.79
CA GLU A 377 23.55 3.81 -2.93
C GLU A 377 24.82 3.55 -3.77
N GLY A 378 25.99 3.92 -3.23
CA GLY A 378 27.26 3.80 -3.95
C GLY A 378 27.63 5.00 -4.83
N TRP A 379 26.88 6.11 -4.77
CA TRP A 379 27.15 7.32 -5.58
C TRP A 379 28.48 8.02 -5.24
N ASN A 380 28.94 7.87 -4.00
CA ASN A 380 30.09 8.56 -3.44
C ASN A 380 31.36 7.69 -3.44
N THR A 381 32.52 8.30 -3.17
CA THR A 381 33.77 7.55 -2.97
C THR A 381 33.81 6.85 -1.60
N GLY A 382 34.54 5.74 -1.52
CA GLY A 382 34.71 4.94 -0.29
C GLY A 382 34.20 3.50 -0.37
N TRP A 383 33.44 3.16 -1.41
CA TRP A 383 32.90 1.82 -1.65
C TRP A 383 33.90 0.84 -2.30
N GLY A 384 35.22 1.10 -2.23
CA GLY A 384 36.28 0.23 -2.78
C GLY A 384 36.95 0.72 -4.07
N ASP A 385 37.13 2.03 -4.23
CA ASP A 385 37.63 2.65 -5.46
C ASP A 385 39.11 2.27 -5.79
N GLY A 386 39.33 1.38 -6.78
CA GLY A 386 40.63 1.15 -7.44
C GLY A 386 41.23 -0.27 -7.35
N ASP A 387 42.38 -0.49 -8.02
CA ASP A 387 43.10 -1.79 -8.14
C ASP A 387 43.58 -2.42 -6.80
N ASN A 388 43.32 -1.77 -5.65
CA ASN A 388 43.75 -2.17 -4.31
C ASN A 388 42.58 -2.36 -3.33
N ALA A 389 41.33 -2.48 -3.78
CA ALA A 389 40.25 -2.95 -2.90
C ALA A 389 40.71 -4.24 -2.18
N PRO A 390 40.75 -4.25 -0.85
CA PRO A 390 41.39 -5.35 -0.14
C PRO A 390 40.52 -6.62 -0.31
N ALA A 391 41.20 -7.75 -0.49
CA ALA A 391 40.60 -9.06 -0.77
C ALA A 391 40.43 -9.90 0.50
N ASP A 392 40.23 -9.25 1.65
CA ASP A 392 40.16 -9.87 2.96
C ASP A 392 38.71 -10.07 3.45
N GLU A 393 38.62 -10.86 4.52
CA GLU A 393 37.43 -11.62 4.97
C GLU A 393 36.24 -10.74 5.41
N ASP A 394 36.41 -9.40 5.46
CA ASP A 394 35.42 -8.40 5.91
C ASP A 394 34.69 -7.66 4.75
N GLY A 395 34.94 -8.04 3.49
CA GLY A 395 34.31 -7.44 2.30
C GLY A 395 35.14 -6.33 1.63
N PRO A 396 34.77 -5.89 0.42
CA PRO A 396 35.62 -5.02 -0.42
C PRO A 396 35.66 -3.53 -0.01
N PHE A 397 35.06 -3.16 1.13
CA PHE A 397 34.80 -1.77 1.50
C PHE A 397 35.86 -1.22 2.47
N ASN A 398 36.33 0.02 2.25
CA ASN A 398 37.15 0.74 3.22
C ASN A 398 36.31 1.80 3.92
N TRP A 399 35.66 1.44 5.03
CA TRP A 399 34.75 2.32 5.77
C TRP A 399 35.40 3.64 6.24
N GLU A 400 36.72 3.67 6.40
CA GLU A 400 37.47 4.87 6.78
C GLU A 400 37.67 5.86 5.61
N ASP A 401 37.31 5.51 4.37
CA ASP A 401 37.43 6.38 3.18
C ASP A 401 36.08 6.96 2.70
N MET A 402 34.98 6.76 3.44
CA MET A 402 33.65 7.27 3.04
C MET A 402 33.64 8.80 2.98
N ASN A 403 33.40 9.35 1.79
CA ASN A 403 33.33 10.78 1.56
C ASN A 403 31.92 11.18 1.14
N PHE A 404 31.29 12.13 1.84
CA PHE A 404 29.91 12.54 1.57
C PHE A 404 29.81 13.78 0.66
N THR A 405 30.93 14.22 0.11
CA THR A 405 31.07 15.41 -0.74
C THR A 405 31.74 15.14 -2.10
N GLU A 406 32.21 13.91 -2.34
CA GLU A 406 32.90 13.51 -3.57
C GLU A 406 32.28 12.26 -4.20
N THR A 407 32.11 12.27 -5.53
CA THR A 407 31.57 11.15 -6.31
C THR A 407 32.65 10.30 -6.95
N HIS A 408 32.37 9.02 -7.19
CA HIS A 408 33.24 8.19 -8.03
C HIS A 408 33.10 8.58 -9.51
N SER A 409 34.07 8.19 -10.34
CA SER A 409 34.17 8.66 -11.74
C SER A 409 33.04 8.26 -12.70
N GLN A 410 32.12 7.38 -12.30
CA GLN A 410 30.99 6.90 -13.12
C GLN A 410 29.66 7.56 -12.71
N PHE A 411 29.66 8.43 -11.70
CA PHE A 411 28.50 9.19 -11.22
C PHE A 411 28.83 10.69 -11.25
N ASP A 412 28.10 11.46 -12.05
CA ASP A 412 28.22 12.92 -12.13
C ASP A 412 27.11 13.56 -11.28
N TRP A 413 27.49 14.10 -10.12
CA TRP A 413 26.55 14.73 -9.18
C TRP A 413 25.72 15.85 -9.81
N GLN A 414 26.37 16.76 -10.54
CA GLN A 414 25.70 17.92 -11.09
C GLN A 414 24.73 17.50 -12.19
N GLU A 415 25.15 16.59 -13.06
CA GLU A 415 24.30 16.07 -14.13
C GLU A 415 23.07 15.35 -13.57
N VAL A 416 23.24 14.48 -12.57
CA VAL A 416 22.13 13.72 -11.95
C VAL A 416 21.15 14.66 -11.26
N THR A 417 21.64 15.58 -10.41
CA THR A 417 20.78 16.49 -9.63
C THR A 417 20.06 17.52 -10.50
N ASP A 418 20.73 18.05 -11.54
CA ASP A 418 20.08 18.90 -12.54
C ASP A 418 19.03 18.11 -13.33
N TYR A 419 19.33 16.86 -13.71
CA TYR A 419 18.39 16.04 -14.47
C TYR A 419 17.15 15.68 -13.66
N ALA A 420 17.31 15.32 -12.39
CA ALA A 420 16.19 15.10 -11.47
C ALA A 420 15.30 16.35 -11.40
N THR A 421 15.90 17.51 -11.08
CA THR A 421 15.17 18.78 -10.96
C THR A 421 14.41 19.14 -12.23
N ASN A 422 15.04 18.96 -13.41
CA ASN A 422 14.42 19.26 -14.70
C ASN A 422 13.24 18.33 -15.06
N ASN A 423 13.15 17.16 -14.41
CA ASN A 423 12.06 16.20 -14.57
C ASN A 423 11.05 16.22 -13.39
N GLY A 424 11.16 17.21 -12.49
CA GLY A 424 10.24 17.34 -11.35
C GLY A 424 10.44 16.28 -10.27
N VAL A 425 11.64 15.71 -10.17
CA VAL A 425 12.04 14.71 -9.19
C VAL A 425 13.24 15.24 -8.38
N HIS A 426 13.40 14.79 -7.15
CA HIS A 426 14.53 15.14 -6.29
C HIS A 426 15.50 13.96 -6.15
N PHE A 427 16.79 14.25 -6.03
CA PHE A 427 17.75 13.21 -5.65
C PHE A 427 17.77 13.07 -4.12
N MET A 428 17.71 11.83 -3.63
CA MET A 428 17.86 11.49 -2.21
C MET A 428 19.26 10.91 -1.97
N ALA A 429 20.08 11.60 -1.19
CA ALA A 429 21.45 11.16 -0.95
C ALA A 429 21.53 9.99 0.05
N HIS A 430 22.47 9.08 -0.17
CA HIS A 430 22.78 8.00 0.76
C HIS A 430 24.10 8.26 1.51
N ASN A 431 24.07 8.17 2.83
CA ASN A 431 25.18 8.43 3.74
C ASN A 431 25.47 7.19 4.60
N GLU A 432 25.98 6.12 3.99
CA GLU A 432 26.55 4.97 4.73
C GLU A 432 27.87 5.37 5.39
N THR A 433 27.99 5.11 6.69
CA THR A 433 29.14 5.54 7.49
C THR A 433 30.14 4.43 7.77
N GLY A 434 29.76 3.16 7.60
CA GLY A 434 30.53 2.01 8.09
C GLY A 434 30.82 2.09 9.59
N SER A 435 30.00 2.85 10.32
CA SER A 435 30.20 3.28 11.71
C SER A 435 31.48 4.09 11.99
N ASN A 436 32.04 4.82 11.01
CA ASN A 436 33.04 5.87 11.25
C ASN A 436 32.35 7.22 11.55
N VAL A 437 32.01 7.43 12.82
CA VAL A 437 31.04 8.46 13.21
C VAL A 437 31.68 9.79 13.59
N LYS A 438 32.69 9.78 14.48
CA LYS A 438 33.21 11.02 15.06
C LYS A 438 34.70 10.94 15.38
N ASP A 439 35.43 12.01 15.07
CA ASP A 439 36.81 12.32 15.54
C ASP A 439 37.86 11.19 15.38
N HIS A 440 37.56 10.15 14.60
CA HIS A 440 38.47 9.03 14.34
C HIS A 440 39.57 9.45 13.35
N ASP A 441 39.13 10.03 12.24
CA ASP A 441 39.95 10.54 11.15
C ASP A 441 39.25 11.72 10.44
N GLN A 442 39.81 12.13 9.28
CA GLN A 442 39.28 13.23 8.47
C GLN A 442 37.98 12.89 7.71
N TYR A 443 37.58 11.62 7.66
CA TYR A 443 36.41 11.11 6.96
C TYR A 443 35.28 10.69 7.93
N SER A 444 35.45 10.90 9.24
CA SER A 444 34.36 10.73 10.19
C SER A 444 33.11 11.53 9.80
N TYR A 445 31.92 10.92 9.94
CA TYR A 445 30.67 11.49 9.47
C TYR A 445 30.37 12.87 10.06
N GLU A 446 30.52 13.04 11.38
CA GLU A 446 30.32 14.34 12.04
C GLU A 446 31.25 15.44 11.53
N GLY A 447 32.45 15.08 11.04
CA GLY A 447 33.40 16.01 10.45
C GLY A 447 32.96 16.54 9.08
N GLN A 448 32.10 15.80 8.39
CA GLN A 448 31.64 16.11 7.03
C GLN A 448 30.20 16.66 6.97
N LEU A 449 29.39 16.52 8.03
CA LEU A 449 27.95 16.84 8.04
C LEU A 449 27.60 18.20 7.41
N HIS A 450 28.22 19.29 7.87
CA HIS A 450 27.89 20.63 7.39
C HIS A 450 28.27 20.86 5.92
N ASP A 451 29.40 20.29 5.47
CA ASP A 451 29.85 20.43 4.09
C ASP A 451 28.95 19.60 3.16
N ALA A 452 28.62 18.37 3.56
CA ALA A 452 27.68 17.50 2.84
C ALA A 452 26.28 18.11 2.76
N PHE A 453 25.69 18.52 3.88
CA PHE A 453 24.33 19.11 3.88
C PHE A 453 24.27 20.47 3.18
N SER A 454 25.35 21.25 3.20
CA SER A 454 25.42 22.46 2.38
C SER A 454 25.44 22.15 0.88
N MET A 455 26.12 21.08 0.46
CA MET A 455 26.14 20.61 -0.92
C MET A 455 24.76 20.08 -1.34
N TYR A 456 24.13 19.28 -0.48
CA TYR A 456 22.80 18.68 -0.69
C TYR A 456 21.73 19.76 -0.84
N GLN A 457 21.66 20.70 0.10
CA GLN A 457 20.74 21.84 0.01
C GLN A 457 20.94 22.65 -1.28
N SER A 458 22.20 22.87 -1.69
CA SER A 458 22.49 23.62 -2.92
C SER A 458 22.04 22.89 -4.20
N ALA A 459 21.85 21.58 -4.12
CA ALA A 459 21.43 20.71 -5.22
C ALA A 459 19.93 20.31 -5.14
N GLY A 460 19.18 20.86 -4.17
CA GLY A 460 17.75 20.55 -4.00
C GLY A 460 17.46 19.16 -3.43
N VAL A 461 18.41 18.57 -2.69
CA VAL A 461 18.21 17.31 -1.95
C VAL A 461 17.39 17.61 -0.69
N GLU A 462 16.23 16.96 -0.56
CA GLU A 462 15.27 17.21 0.52
C GLU A 462 15.29 16.13 1.60
N ALA A 463 15.80 14.93 1.27
CA ALA A 463 15.91 13.81 2.19
C ALA A 463 17.24 13.06 2.03
N ILE A 464 17.64 12.37 3.10
CA ILE A 464 18.76 11.42 3.10
C ILE A 464 18.35 10.07 3.67
N LYS A 465 19.02 9.03 3.22
CA LYS A 465 19.15 7.77 3.95
C LYS A 465 20.54 7.73 4.59
N SER A 466 20.64 7.51 5.90
CA SER A 466 21.92 7.24 6.58
C SER A 466 22.01 5.77 7.00
N GLY A 467 23.23 5.25 7.11
CA GLY A 467 23.52 3.87 7.53
C GLY A 467 24.75 3.77 8.43
N TYR A 468 24.78 2.75 9.29
CA TYR A 468 25.82 2.56 10.30
C TYR A 468 26.29 1.10 10.36
N VAL A 469 26.49 0.45 9.21
CA VAL A 469 26.80 -0.98 9.14
C VAL A 469 28.16 -1.29 9.80
N ASN A 470 28.14 -1.85 11.03
CA ASN A 470 29.32 -2.44 11.67
C ASN A 470 29.00 -3.30 12.89
N GLU A 471 29.09 -4.62 12.79
CA GLU A 471 28.83 -5.51 13.93
C GLU A 471 29.87 -5.39 15.06
N ASN A 472 31.06 -4.84 14.79
CA ASN A 472 32.12 -4.63 15.78
C ASN A 472 31.95 -3.34 16.60
N GLY A 473 30.90 -2.54 16.30
CA GLY A 473 30.61 -1.28 16.96
C GLY A 473 31.26 -0.06 16.31
N VAL A 474 31.10 1.08 16.96
CA VAL A 474 31.26 2.41 16.37
C VAL A 474 32.56 3.10 16.73
N LEU A 475 33.18 3.78 15.77
CA LEU A 475 34.34 4.67 15.97
C LEU A 475 33.86 6.10 16.27
N MET A 476 34.19 6.58 17.46
CA MET A 476 33.71 7.88 17.98
C MET A 476 34.84 8.81 18.46
N ASP A 477 36.09 8.35 18.38
CA ASP A 477 37.27 9.13 18.70
C ASP A 477 38.51 8.57 17.98
N ALA A 478 39.64 9.28 18.09
CA ALA A 478 40.93 8.88 17.50
C ALA A 478 41.54 7.62 18.11
N SER A 479 40.88 6.98 19.10
CA SER A 479 41.27 5.66 19.59
C SER A 479 40.52 4.57 18.81
N GLU A 480 41.09 3.38 18.76
CA GLU A 480 40.42 2.20 18.18
C GLU A 480 39.36 1.59 19.14
N THR A 481 38.92 2.34 20.16
CA THR A 481 37.92 1.89 21.13
C THR A 481 36.53 1.90 20.47
N ARG A 482 35.86 0.75 20.47
CA ARG A 482 34.52 0.61 19.88
C ARG A 482 33.43 0.99 20.89
N TYR A 483 32.49 1.81 20.44
CA TYR A 483 31.27 2.18 21.15
C TYR A 483 30.11 1.29 20.65
N ASN A 484 29.08 1.11 21.46
CA ASN A 484 27.88 0.40 21.02
C ASN A 484 26.90 1.34 20.30
N HIS A 485 26.14 0.85 19.31
CA HIS A 485 25.17 1.66 18.57
C HIS A 485 24.11 2.28 19.46
N HIS A 486 23.74 1.62 20.56
CA HIS A 486 22.65 2.08 21.41
C HIS A 486 23.13 2.76 22.71
N CYS A 487 24.43 3.00 22.87
CA CYS A 487 24.98 3.70 24.04
C CYS A 487 24.67 5.20 24.01
N GLN A 488 24.83 5.89 25.15
CA GLN A 488 24.57 7.33 25.28
C GLN A 488 25.27 8.17 24.20
N ALA A 489 26.51 7.85 23.85
CA ALA A 489 27.27 8.61 22.86
C ALA A 489 26.64 8.54 21.46
N MET A 490 26.14 7.38 21.05
CA MET A 490 25.48 7.21 19.75
C MET A 490 24.07 7.79 19.75
N VAL A 491 23.30 7.68 20.84
CA VAL A 491 22.02 8.39 21.00
C VAL A 491 22.19 9.88 20.72
N ASN A 492 23.23 10.49 21.30
CA ASN A 492 23.55 11.90 21.07
C ASN A 492 24.00 12.18 19.63
N HIS A 493 24.71 11.25 18.98
CA HIS A 493 25.08 11.38 17.58
C HIS A 493 23.85 11.39 16.65
N TYR A 494 22.93 10.42 16.78
CA TYR A 494 21.73 10.38 15.95
C TYR A 494 20.90 11.67 16.10
N GLN A 495 20.76 12.18 17.34
CA GLN A 495 20.10 13.46 17.60
C GLN A 495 20.80 14.63 16.90
N LYS A 496 22.14 14.67 16.94
CA LYS A 496 22.93 15.69 16.25
C LYS A 496 22.74 15.65 14.74
N VAL A 497 22.68 14.46 14.11
CA VAL A 497 22.43 14.35 12.66
C VAL A 497 21.08 14.95 12.30
N VAL A 498 20.02 14.61 13.05
CA VAL A 498 18.66 15.12 12.82
C VAL A 498 18.57 16.64 12.99
N GLU A 499 19.16 17.18 14.07
CA GLU A 499 19.21 18.63 14.31
C GLU A 499 20.01 19.35 13.22
N THR A 500 21.16 18.80 12.84
CA THR A 500 22.01 19.40 11.79
C THR A 500 21.30 19.35 10.44
N ALA A 501 20.62 18.26 10.09
CA ALA A 501 19.85 18.15 8.86
C ALA A 501 18.72 19.19 8.79
N ALA A 502 18.06 19.46 9.92
CA ALA A 502 17.01 20.48 9.99
C ALA A 502 17.53 21.91 9.74
N GLU A 503 18.79 22.22 10.09
CA GLU A 503 19.41 23.52 9.74
C GLU A 503 19.50 23.75 8.21
N TYR A 504 19.44 22.68 7.42
CA TYR A 504 19.53 22.71 5.96
C TYR A 504 18.20 22.36 5.27
N GLY A 505 17.14 22.08 6.03
CA GLY A 505 15.85 21.66 5.48
C GLY A 505 15.86 20.22 4.94
N ILE A 506 16.61 19.33 5.59
CA ILE A 506 16.79 17.93 5.16
C ILE A 506 16.06 16.97 6.11
N MET A 507 15.29 16.07 5.51
CA MET A 507 14.64 14.94 6.16
C MET A 507 15.57 13.73 6.27
N VAL A 508 15.40 12.92 7.32
CA VAL A 508 16.32 11.82 7.67
C VAL A 508 15.57 10.51 7.79
N ASN A 509 16.00 9.52 7.01
CA ASN A 509 15.74 8.10 7.21
C ASN A 509 17.02 7.41 7.69
N ALA A 510 16.99 6.67 8.80
CA ALA A 510 18.19 6.07 9.39
C ALA A 510 18.13 4.53 9.48
N HIS A 511 19.09 3.86 8.84
CA HIS A 511 19.40 2.44 8.98
C HIS A 511 20.46 2.23 10.08
N GLU A 512 20.62 0.99 10.56
CA GLU A 512 21.29 0.62 11.84
C GLU A 512 21.10 1.65 12.97
N PRO A 513 19.85 2.02 13.28
CA PRO A 513 19.56 3.17 14.12
C PRO A 513 19.53 2.80 15.61
N ILE A 514 19.50 3.78 16.52
CA ILE A 514 18.81 3.57 17.81
C ILE A 514 17.31 3.28 17.54
N LYS A 515 16.60 2.49 18.34
CA LYS A 515 15.14 2.31 18.14
C LYS A 515 14.36 3.64 18.25
N PRO A 516 13.20 3.81 17.59
CA PRO A 516 12.33 4.96 17.83
C PRO A 516 11.87 5.03 19.29
N THR A 517 11.66 6.24 19.79
CA THR A 517 11.14 6.50 21.15
C THR A 517 10.19 7.72 21.15
N GLY A 518 9.53 7.97 20.02
CA GLY A 518 8.62 9.10 19.79
C GLY A 518 9.25 10.46 19.48
N LYS A 519 10.58 10.54 19.33
CA LYS A 519 11.31 11.80 19.06
C LYS A 519 10.87 12.52 17.78
N ARG A 520 10.17 11.84 16.86
CA ARG A 520 9.52 12.47 15.69
C ARG A 520 8.51 13.56 16.07
N ARG A 521 7.92 13.53 17.27
CA ARG A 521 7.09 14.64 17.77
C ARG A 521 7.91 15.92 17.95
N THR A 522 9.11 15.79 18.51
CA THR A 522 10.02 16.92 18.78
C THR A 522 10.77 17.34 17.52
N TYR A 523 11.23 16.37 16.72
CA TYR A 523 12.01 16.56 15.50
C TYR A 523 11.33 15.84 14.33
N PRO A 524 10.30 16.45 13.72
CA PRO A 524 9.49 15.80 12.69
C PRO A 524 10.23 15.50 11.39
N ASN A 525 11.45 16.02 11.18
CA ASN A 525 12.28 15.62 10.04
C ASN A 525 12.95 14.26 10.21
N PHE A 526 12.78 13.60 11.37
CA PHE A 526 13.17 12.19 11.54
C PHE A 526 12.05 11.28 11.02
N MET A 527 12.03 11.10 9.69
CA MET A 527 10.91 10.54 8.95
C MET A 527 10.71 9.04 9.18
N SER A 528 11.79 8.28 9.23
CA SER A 528 11.71 6.84 9.43
C SER A 528 13.04 6.26 9.83
N ARG A 529 12.99 4.98 10.22
CA ARG A 529 14.15 4.19 10.61
C ARG A 529 13.88 2.73 10.31
N GLU A 530 14.92 1.97 9.97
CA GLU A 530 14.79 0.53 9.82
C GLU A 530 14.79 -0.15 11.20
N GLY A 531 15.95 -0.63 11.67
CA GLY A 531 16.09 -1.26 12.99
C GLY A 531 15.26 -2.55 13.10
N VAL A 532 15.18 -3.31 12.02
CA VAL A 532 14.46 -4.59 11.89
C VAL A 532 15.15 -5.46 10.86
N SER A 533 14.87 -6.77 10.87
CA SER A 533 15.18 -7.61 9.71
C SER A 533 14.28 -7.19 8.54
N GLY A 534 14.66 -6.17 7.77
CA GLY A 534 13.88 -5.57 6.69
C GLY A 534 13.83 -6.41 5.42
N MET A 535 13.35 -5.83 4.31
CA MET A 535 13.27 -6.52 3.01
C MET A 535 14.62 -7.03 2.50
N GLU A 536 15.72 -6.36 2.83
CA GLU A 536 17.06 -6.80 2.48
C GLU A 536 17.40 -8.21 3.01
N TYR A 537 16.83 -8.59 4.16
CA TYR A 537 17.02 -9.93 4.74
C TYR A 537 16.30 -11.04 3.99
N GLN A 538 15.32 -10.71 3.13
CA GLN A 538 14.74 -11.69 2.21
C GLN A 538 15.81 -12.27 1.26
N ASN A 539 16.91 -11.55 1.03
CA ASN A 539 18.02 -11.99 0.19
C ASN A 539 19.38 -12.11 0.91
N PHE A 540 19.56 -11.53 2.11
CA PHE A 540 20.78 -11.72 2.90
C PHE A 540 20.81 -13.01 3.72
N ARG A 541 19.69 -13.45 4.30
CA ARG A 541 19.60 -14.68 5.10
C ARG A 541 19.29 -15.87 4.20
N GLY A 542 19.94 -17.02 4.45
CA GLY A 542 19.80 -18.22 3.63
C GLY A 542 18.36 -18.69 3.36
N GLN A 543 17.42 -18.42 4.26
CA GLN A 543 15.98 -18.71 4.05
C GLN A 543 15.10 -17.46 3.96
N GLY A 544 15.60 -16.22 3.92
CA GLY A 544 14.73 -15.03 3.95
C GLY A 544 14.01 -14.79 5.29
N ASN A 545 13.12 -13.78 5.35
CA ASN A 545 12.25 -13.54 6.51
C ASN A 545 11.01 -14.44 6.39
N PRO A 546 10.56 -15.10 7.47
CA PRO A 546 9.42 -16.01 7.42
C PRO A 546 8.08 -15.25 7.39
N PRO A 547 6.97 -15.89 6.97
CA PRO A 547 5.64 -15.26 6.87
C PRO A 547 5.14 -14.60 8.16
N GLU A 548 5.44 -15.14 9.34
CA GLU A 548 5.04 -14.60 10.65
C GLU A 548 5.68 -13.23 10.98
N HIS A 549 6.78 -12.87 10.33
CA HIS A 549 7.57 -11.68 10.67
C HIS A 549 6.79 -10.36 10.52
N THR A 550 5.91 -10.23 9.53
CA THR A 550 5.09 -9.02 9.35
C THR A 550 4.06 -8.85 10.49
N PRO A 551 3.20 -9.85 10.81
CA PRO A 551 2.35 -9.78 11.99
C PRO A 551 3.11 -9.59 13.31
N GLU A 552 4.32 -10.12 13.46
CA GLU A 552 5.14 -9.88 14.66
C GLU A 552 5.58 -8.42 14.77
N LEU A 553 6.13 -7.87 13.68
CA LEU A 553 6.62 -6.48 13.63
C LEU A 553 5.51 -5.46 13.91
N ALA A 554 4.30 -5.71 13.40
CA ALA A 554 3.14 -4.84 13.60
C ALA A 554 2.82 -4.61 15.08
N PHE A 555 3.04 -5.62 15.94
CA PHE A 555 2.73 -5.55 17.37
C PHE A 555 3.98 -5.54 18.27
N THR A 556 5.15 -5.25 17.69
CA THR A 556 6.42 -5.11 18.40
C THR A 556 7.17 -3.87 17.93
N ARG A 557 8.01 -3.94 16.90
CA ARG A 557 8.79 -2.81 16.37
C ARG A 557 7.92 -1.59 16.08
N MET A 558 6.75 -1.79 15.48
CA MET A 558 5.88 -0.69 15.06
C MET A 558 5.30 0.08 16.25
N LEU A 559 5.20 -0.54 17.43
CA LEU A 559 4.81 0.15 18.67
C LEU A 559 5.79 1.26 19.08
N ALA A 560 7.04 1.22 18.58
CA ALA A 560 8.02 2.27 18.81
C ALA A 560 7.81 3.49 17.88
N GLY A 561 7.31 3.25 16.67
CA GLY A 561 7.11 4.26 15.63
C GLY A 561 7.44 3.78 14.21
N PRO A 562 7.51 4.72 13.24
CA PRO A 562 7.63 4.44 11.81
C PRO A 562 8.78 3.48 11.46
N THR A 563 8.56 2.64 10.44
CA THR A 563 9.49 1.59 10.04
C THR A 563 9.71 1.62 8.53
N ASP A 564 10.94 1.92 8.13
CA ASP A 564 11.36 1.81 6.73
C ASP A 564 11.68 0.35 6.41
N TYR A 565 10.65 -0.42 6.02
CA TYR A 565 10.78 -1.85 5.76
C TYR A 565 11.19 -2.18 4.31
N ASN A 566 11.04 -1.22 3.39
CA ASN A 566 11.23 -1.37 1.94
C ASN A 566 10.27 -2.40 1.29
N THR A 567 8.99 -2.05 1.20
CA THR A 567 7.89 -2.89 0.69
C THR A 567 7.60 -2.67 -0.80
N GLY A 568 6.81 -3.54 -1.40
CA GLY A 568 6.25 -3.32 -2.75
C GLY A 568 7.01 -4.06 -3.85
N LEU A 569 7.62 -5.21 -3.56
CA LEU A 569 8.29 -6.02 -4.58
C LEU A 569 7.32 -6.68 -5.57
N PHE A 570 7.64 -6.62 -6.86
CA PHE A 570 6.84 -7.24 -7.93
C PHE A 570 7.46 -8.53 -8.46
N ASP A 571 8.79 -8.59 -8.58
CA ASP A 571 9.53 -9.80 -8.93
C ASP A 571 10.00 -10.55 -7.67
N LEU A 572 9.19 -11.52 -7.26
CA LEU A 572 9.44 -12.39 -6.11
C LEU A 572 10.26 -13.63 -6.51
N THR A 573 10.64 -13.77 -7.78
CA THR A 573 11.16 -15.00 -8.37
C THR A 573 12.67 -14.99 -8.57
N TYR A 574 13.35 -13.89 -8.26
CA TYR A 574 14.79 -13.80 -8.40
C TYR A 574 15.52 -14.77 -7.46
N ARG A 575 16.38 -15.66 -8.01
CA ARG A 575 17.14 -16.69 -7.26
C ARG A 575 18.64 -16.73 -7.59
N ALA A 576 19.16 -15.79 -8.39
CA ALA A 576 20.46 -15.97 -9.04
C ALA A 576 21.69 -15.80 -8.13
N TYR A 577 21.55 -15.21 -6.95
CA TYR A 577 22.69 -14.84 -6.10
C TYR A 577 22.94 -15.79 -4.91
N LYS A 578 21.95 -16.02 -4.02
CA LYS A 578 22.17 -16.72 -2.73
C LYS A 578 21.26 -17.94 -2.44
N ASP A 579 20.54 -18.46 -3.44
CA ASP A 579 19.51 -19.53 -3.25
C ASP A 579 18.47 -19.18 -2.16
N THR A 580 18.14 -17.89 -2.09
CA THR A 580 17.21 -17.24 -1.17
C THR A 580 15.88 -16.96 -1.85
N ARG A 581 14.81 -16.77 -1.07
CA ARG A 581 13.46 -16.51 -1.58
C ARG A 581 12.75 -15.49 -0.68
N VAL A 582 12.00 -14.57 -1.30
CA VAL A 582 11.00 -13.74 -0.63
C VAL A 582 9.78 -14.60 -0.28
N HIS A 583 9.38 -14.65 0.99
CA HIS A 583 8.24 -15.46 1.48
C HIS A 583 6.90 -14.70 1.52
N ASN A 584 6.75 -13.73 0.63
CA ASN A 584 5.53 -12.95 0.47
C ASN A 584 4.89 -13.29 -0.88
N THR A 585 3.61 -13.02 -1.03
CA THR A 585 2.96 -12.85 -2.34
C THR A 585 3.01 -11.38 -2.78
N ARG A 586 2.73 -11.09 -4.06
CA ARG A 586 2.70 -9.71 -4.56
C ARG A 586 1.55 -8.92 -3.91
N ALA A 587 0.40 -9.55 -3.66
CA ALA A 587 -0.69 -8.88 -2.94
C ALA A 587 -0.31 -8.55 -1.49
N ARG A 588 0.51 -9.40 -0.83
CA ARG A 588 1.10 -9.07 0.48
C ARG A 588 2.08 -7.90 0.40
N GLU A 589 2.86 -7.78 -0.66
CA GLU A 589 3.74 -6.62 -0.86
C GLU A 589 2.95 -5.31 -1.00
N LEU A 590 1.81 -5.33 -1.67
CA LEU A 590 0.89 -4.19 -1.73
C LEU A 590 0.28 -3.89 -0.36
N ALA A 591 -0.23 -4.91 0.34
CA ALA A 591 -0.84 -4.75 1.66
C ALA A 591 0.13 -4.16 2.69
N GLN A 592 1.41 -4.54 2.60
CA GLN A 592 2.46 -4.05 3.48
C GLN A 592 2.71 -2.54 3.34
N LEU A 593 2.34 -1.90 2.22
CA LEU A 593 2.42 -0.44 2.08
C LEU A 593 1.48 0.27 3.06
N VAL A 594 0.34 -0.34 3.40
CA VAL A 594 -0.60 0.16 4.41
C VAL A 594 -0.21 -0.31 5.81
N VAL A 595 0.25 -1.56 5.96
CA VAL A 595 0.63 -2.11 7.27
C VAL A 595 1.78 -1.31 7.88
N PHE A 596 2.90 -1.16 7.17
CA PHE A 596 4.09 -0.46 7.66
C PHE A 596 4.01 1.04 7.43
N HIS A 597 3.64 1.79 8.46
CA HIS A 597 3.71 3.25 8.41
C HIS A 597 5.17 3.74 8.37
N SER A 598 5.45 4.63 7.42
CA SER A 598 6.73 5.30 7.25
C SER A 598 6.52 6.73 6.72
N GLY A 599 7.20 7.73 7.28
CA GLY A 599 7.17 9.09 6.74
C GLY A 599 7.91 9.23 5.39
N VAL A 600 8.76 8.25 5.05
CA VAL A 600 9.32 8.09 3.70
C VAL A 600 9.20 6.64 3.28
N GLN A 601 8.49 6.36 2.20
CA GLN A 601 8.16 4.98 1.82
C GLN A 601 8.80 4.60 0.48
N MET A 602 9.54 3.50 0.48
CA MET A 602 10.23 3.06 -0.72
C MET A 602 9.28 2.35 -1.70
N VAL A 603 9.40 2.65 -2.98
CA VAL A 603 8.96 1.85 -4.12
C VAL A 603 10.15 0.94 -4.48
N THR A 604 10.19 -0.23 -3.85
CA THR A 604 11.44 -0.97 -3.62
C THR A 604 12.04 -1.69 -4.84
N ASP A 605 11.21 -2.27 -5.70
CA ASP A 605 11.69 -3.04 -6.84
C ASP A 605 12.31 -2.16 -7.95
N ARG A 606 12.94 -2.80 -8.93
CA ARG A 606 13.48 -2.13 -10.11
C ARG A 606 12.34 -1.67 -11.04
N PRO A 607 12.47 -0.54 -11.75
CA PRO A 607 11.49 -0.02 -12.70
C PRO A 607 10.87 -1.08 -13.62
N VAL A 608 11.72 -1.87 -14.29
CA VAL A 608 11.32 -2.89 -15.26
C VAL A 608 10.38 -3.98 -14.72
N ASN A 609 10.30 -4.13 -13.40
CA ASN A 609 9.47 -5.16 -12.77
C ASN A 609 8.03 -4.68 -12.55
N TYR A 610 7.78 -3.37 -12.48
CA TYR A 610 6.45 -2.79 -12.37
C TYR A 610 5.70 -2.78 -13.71
N ASP A 611 6.41 -2.64 -14.83
CA ASP A 611 5.84 -2.65 -16.19
C ASP A 611 5.06 -3.94 -16.53
N TYR A 612 5.33 -5.04 -15.82
CA TYR A 612 4.65 -6.32 -16.06
C TYR A 612 3.22 -6.36 -15.54
N ASP A 613 2.83 -5.47 -14.62
CA ASP A 613 1.54 -5.50 -13.95
C ASP A 613 1.15 -4.07 -13.52
N LEU A 614 0.82 -3.25 -14.52
CA LEU A 614 0.46 -1.84 -14.31
C LEU A 614 -0.82 -1.67 -13.48
N GLU A 615 -1.69 -2.69 -13.48
CA GLU A 615 -2.92 -2.70 -12.70
C GLU A 615 -2.58 -2.81 -11.21
N ALA A 616 -1.79 -3.79 -10.78
CA ALA A 616 -1.32 -3.87 -9.40
C ALA A 616 -0.45 -2.66 -9.01
N PHE A 617 0.33 -2.11 -9.95
CA PHE A 617 1.15 -0.92 -9.70
C PHE A 617 0.32 0.35 -9.46
N GLN A 618 -0.93 0.38 -9.90
CA GLN A 618 -1.85 1.49 -9.61
C GLN A 618 -2.02 1.70 -8.10
N PHE A 619 -2.16 0.63 -7.32
CA PHE A 619 -2.21 0.71 -5.86
C PHE A 619 -0.96 1.39 -5.27
N VAL A 620 0.24 1.06 -5.78
CA VAL A 620 1.51 1.65 -5.31
C VAL A 620 1.57 3.15 -5.61
N LYS A 621 1.01 3.60 -6.74
CA LYS A 621 0.94 5.02 -7.10
C LYS A 621 -0.03 5.78 -6.19
N ASP A 622 -1.18 5.17 -5.88
CA ASP A 622 -2.29 5.85 -5.23
C ASP A 622 -2.19 5.85 -3.69
N VAL A 623 -1.66 4.79 -3.07
CA VAL A 623 -1.61 4.66 -1.60
C VAL A 623 -0.82 5.82 -0.96
N PRO A 624 -1.38 6.58 -0.01
CA PRO A 624 -0.65 7.68 0.62
C PRO A 624 0.37 7.15 1.64
N VAL A 625 1.18 8.06 2.20
CA VAL A 625 2.18 7.74 3.23
C VAL A 625 1.93 8.45 4.56
N ASP A 626 1.00 9.40 4.56
CA ASP A 626 0.51 10.15 5.72
C ASP A 626 -0.98 9.89 5.91
N TRP A 627 -1.46 9.93 7.16
CA TRP A 627 -2.78 9.41 7.51
C TRP A 627 -3.52 10.29 8.51
N ASP A 628 -4.81 10.51 8.26
CA ASP A 628 -5.74 11.17 9.17
C ASP A 628 -6.13 10.29 10.36
N GLU A 629 -6.24 8.98 10.13
CA GLU A 629 -6.70 8.02 11.13
C GLU A 629 -6.18 6.62 10.82
N THR A 630 -5.96 5.83 11.88
CA THR A 630 -5.53 4.42 11.80
C THR A 630 -6.44 3.57 12.69
N LYS A 631 -6.84 2.40 12.18
CA LYS A 631 -7.64 1.39 12.88
C LYS A 631 -7.09 -0.01 12.63
N VAL A 632 -6.95 -0.81 13.68
CA VAL A 632 -6.64 -2.22 13.58
C VAL A 632 -7.94 -3.01 13.54
N LEU A 633 -8.23 -3.62 12.40
CA LEU A 633 -9.47 -4.39 12.17
C LEU A 633 -9.36 -5.82 12.70
N ALA A 634 -8.17 -6.40 12.62
CA ALA A 634 -7.85 -7.73 13.14
C ALA A 634 -6.35 -7.84 13.47
N GLY A 635 -6.01 -8.61 14.50
CA GLY A 635 -4.62 -8.79 14.91
C GLY A 635 -4.42 -9.98 15.84
N ASP A 636 -3.55 -10.90 15.43
CA ASP A 636 -3.01 -11.96 16.27
C ASP A 636 -1.50 -12.08 16.00
N ILE A 637 -0.69 -11.91 17.04
CA ILE A 637 0.76 -11.67 16.91
C ILE A 637 1.43 -12.92 16.34
N GLY A 638 2.14 -12.75 15.21
CA GLY A 638 2.75 -13.84 14.46
C GLY A 638 1.79 -14.65 13.59
N GLN A 639 0.51 -14.29 13.52
CA GLN A 639 -0.49 -15.01 12.72
C GLN A 639 -1.10 -14.12 11.64
N HIS A 640 -1.68 -12.97 12.00
CA HIS A 640 -2.25 -12.05 11.02
C HIS A 640 -2.31 -10.61 11.53
N VAL A 641 -2.40 -9.66 10.59
CA VAL A 641 -2.65 -8.24 10.84
C VAL A 641 -3.51 -7.66 9.73
N SER A 642 -4.53 -6.88 10.10
CA SER A 642 -5.35 -6.08 9.19
C SER A 642 -5.50 -4.67 9.72
N ILE A 643 -4.99 -3.69 8.98
CA ILE A 643 -5.00 -2.27 9.37
C ILE A 643 -5.74 -1.47 8.29
N ALA A 644 -6.66 -0.61 8.71
CA ALA A 644 -7.28 0.42 7.89
C ALA A 644 -6.70 1.79 8.24
N ARG A 645 -6.43 2.61 7.23
CA ARG A 645 -5.95 3.99 7.40
C ARG A 645 -6.71 4.94 6.49
N ARG A 646 -7.01 6.14 6.98
CA ARG A 646 -7.76 7.16 6.22
C ARG A 646 -6.85 8.28 5.74
N ASP A 647 -7.08 8.75 4.53
CA ASP A 647 -6.54 10.00 3.99
C ASP A 647 -7.69 10.77 3.33
N GLY A 648 -8.07 11.91 3.90
CA GLY A 648 -9.27 12.63 3.50
C GLY A 648 -10.53 11.79 3.73
N ASP A 649 -11.25 11.49 2.64
CA ASP A 649 -12.47 10.66 2.67
C ASP A 649 -12.19 9.19 2.25
N ASP A 650 -10.98 8.89 1.79
CA ASP A 650 -10.58 7.58 1.27
C ASP A 650 -9.99 6.72 2.40
N TRP A 651 -10.30 5.43 2.38
CA TRP A 651 -9.72 4.44 3.28
C TRP A 651 -8.86 3.42 2.55
N TRP A 652 -7.78 3.02 3.18
CA TRP A 652 -6.83 2.05 2.69
C TRP A 652 -6.72 0.90 3.68
N VAL A 653 -6.91 -0.34 3.24
CA VAL A 653 -6.84 -1.53 4.10
C VAL A 653 -5.73 -2.43 3.64
N GLY A 654 -4.83 -2.82 4.55
CA GLY A 654 -3.78 -3.81 4.30
C GLY A 654 -3.94 -4.99 5.25
N SER A 655 -4.04 -6.19 4.69
CA SER A 655 -4.10 -7.47 5.42
C SER A 655 -2.94 -8.38 5.04
N ALA A 656 -2.29 -9.02 6.03
CA ALA A 656 -1.23 -10.00 5.82
C ALA A 656 -1.35 -11.15 6.82
N VAL A 657 -1.07 -12.38 6.36
CA VAL A 657 -1.16 -13.61 7.17
C VAL A 657 0.14 -14.41 7.12
N ALA A 658 0.42 -15.13 8.20
CA ALA A 658 1.50 -16.11 8.27
C ALA A 658 1.06 -17.43 7.64
N ASP A 659 0.03 -18.05 8.22
CA ASP A 659 -0.63 -19.27 7.75
C ASP A 659 -1.90 -18.94 6.91
N PRO A 660 -2.43 -19.88 6.10
CA PRO A 660 -3.68 -19.66 5.39
C PRO A 660 -4.82 -19.33 6.35
N ASP A 661 -5.48 -18.20 6.13
CA ASP A 661 -6.55 -17.70 7.01
C ASP A 661 -7.63 -16.99 6.19
N ARG A 662 -8.84 -16.94 6.76
CA ARG A 662 -9.98 -16.23 6.20
C ARG A 662 -10.51 -15.23 7.22
N LEU A 663 -10.12 -13.98 7.05
CA LEU A 663 -10.49 -12.87 7.91
C LEU A 663 -11.77 -12.21 7.40
N ARG A 664 -12.73 -11.99 8.29
CA ARG A 664 -13.94 -11.19 8.02
C ARG A 664 -13.81 -9.87 8.78
N LEU A 665 -13.50 -8.81 8.05
CA LEU A 665 -13.15 -7.50 8.58
C LEU A 665 -14.41 -6.61 8.59
N PRO A 666 -14.92 -6.21 9.76
CA PRO A 666 -16.05 -5.29 9.84
C PRO A 666 -15.67 -3.92 9.26
N LEU A 667 -16.62 -3.25 8.60
CA LEU A 667 -16.44 -1.93 7.99
C LEU A 667 -17.10 -0.80 8.79
N ASP A 668 -17.35 -1.02 10.08
CA ASP A 668 -18.00 -0.05 10.98
C ASP A 668 -17.11 1.16 11.34
N PHE A 669 -15.88 1.20 10.84
CA PHE A 669 -14.99 2.37 10.86
C PHE A 669 -15.28 3.36 9.74
N LEU A 670 -15.99 2.96 8.68
CA LEU A 670 -16.42 3.85 7.62
C LEU A 670 -17.50 4.82 8.12
N ASP A 671 -17.57 6.00 7.50
CA ASP A 671 -18.75 6.84 7.66
C ASP A 671 -19.95 6.16 6.98
N SER A 672 -21.16 6.44 7.44
CA SER A 672 -22.34 5.78 6.89
C SER A 672 -22.57 6.17 5.41
N GLY A 673 -22.65 5.17 4.54
CA GLY A 673 -22.77 5.36 3.10
C GLY A 673 -22.24 4.18 2.28
N THR A 674 -22.22 4.36 0.96
CA THR A 674 -21.67 3.42 -0.01
C THR A 674 -20.27 3.85 -0.43
N TYR A 675 -19.37 2.89 -0.59
CA TYR A 675 -17.99 3.07 -1.00
C TYR A 675 -17.68 2.18 -2.20
N ASP A 676 -16.93 2.70 -3.17
CA ASP A 676 -16.31 1.92 -4.24
C ASP A 676 -15.07 1.23 -3.67
N ALA A 677 -15.05 -0.10 -3.66
CA ALA A 677 -13.95 -0.91 -3.14
C ALA A 677 -13.09 -1.46 -4.26
N HIS A 678 -11.83 -1.01 -4.34
CA HIS A 678 -10.81 -1.56 -5.23
C HIS A 678 -9.92 -2.53 -4.46
N VAL A 679 -10.12 -3.83 -4.67
CA VAL A 679 -9.48 -4.90 -3.91
C VAL A 679 -8.41 -5.60 -4.73
N TYR A 680 -7.17 -5.56 -4.25
CA TYR A 680 -5.99 -6.25 -4.77
C TYR A 680 -5.66 -7.42 -3.85
N GLN A 681 -5.92 -8.66 -4.26
CA GLN A 681 -5.74 -9.83 -3.40
C GLN A 681 -4.98 -10.96 -4.09
N ASP A 682 -4.55 -11.94 -3.31
CA ASP A 682 -4.04 -13.19 -3.85
C ASP A 682 -5.11 -13.94 -4.66
N GLY A 683 -4.88 -14.04 -5.97
CA GLY A 683 -5.80 -14.74 -6.85
C GLY A 683 -5.80 -16.26 -6.67
N TYR A 684 -6.84 -16.95 -7.17
CA TYR A 684 -6.92 -18.42 -7.17
C TYR A 684 -5.64 -19.11 -7.70
N LYS A 685 -4.95 -18.48 -8.65
CA LYS A 685 -3.70 -19.00 -9.24
C LYS A 685 -2.53 -18.99 -8.27
N ALA A 686 -2.41 -17.98 -7.40
CA ALA A 686 -1.40 -17.95 -6.34
C ALA A 686 -1.61 -19.14 -5.39
N ARG A 687 -2.85 -19.37 -4.99
CA ARG A 687 -3.26 -20.44 -4.07
C ARG A 687 -3.06 -21.86 -4.62
N THR A 688 -3.37 -22.07 -5.90
CA THR A 688 -3.47 -23.43 -6.47
C THR A 688 -2.20 -23.89 -7.18
N TYR A 689 -1.43 -22.95 -7.75
CA TYR A 689 -0.29 -23.28 -8.60
C TYR A 689 1.05 -22.71 -8.10
N GLY A 690 1.05 -21.95 -6.99
CA GLY A 690 2.26 -21.37 -6.43
C GLY A 690 2.84 -20.23 -7.27
N TYR A 691 1.99 -19.46 -7.95
CA TYR A 691 2.40 -18.22 -8.62
C TYR A 691 2.35 -17.07 -7.63
N GLU A 692 3.43 -16.85 -6.88
CA GLU A 692 3.47 -15.82 -5.82
C GLU A 692 3.21 -14.40 -6.35
N SER A 693 3.35 -14.19 -7.66
CA SER A 693 3.14 -12.91 -8.35
C SER A 693 1.71 -12.66 -8.86
N ALA A 694 0.78 -13.61 -8.74
CA ALA A 694 -0.58 -13.43 -9.28
C ALA A 694 -1.46 -12.59 -8.34
N VAL A 695 -1.73 -11.34 -8.73
CA VAL A 695 -2.71 -10.47 -8.06
C VAL A 695 -4.02 -10.52 -8.84
N GLU A 696 -5.12 -10.61 -8.11
CA GLU A 696 -6.48 -10.48 -8.63
C GLU A 696 -7.02 -9.14 -8.15
N VAL A 697 -7.45 -8.31 -9.09
CA VAL A 697 -8.02 -6.99 -8.84
C VAL A 697 -9.53 -7.07 -9.06
N ARG A 698 -10.30 -6.48 -8.15
CA ARG A 698 -11.77 -6.48 -8.20
C ARG A 698 -12.30 -5.14 -7.76
N HIS A 699 -13.36 -4.66 -8.41
CA HIS A 699 -14.03 -3.41 -8.09
C HIS A 699 -15.51 -3.68 -7.78
N PHE A 700 -16.02 -3.20 -6.65
CA PHE A 700 -17.45 -3.32 -6.31
C PHE A 700 -17.85 -2.34 -5.21
N GLU A 701 -19.14 -1.99 -5.14
CA GLU A 701 -19.69 -1.19 -4.05
C GLU A 701 -19.83 -1.98 -2.73
N ILE A 702 -19.57 -1.31 -1.61
CA ILE A 702 -19.71 -1.84 -0.25
C ILE A 702 -20.22 -0.77 0.73
N GLU A 703 -20.87 -1.15 1.84
CA GLU A 703 -21.36 -0.21 2.86
C GLU A 703 -20.70 -0.38 4.24
N ASP A 704 -20.88 0.61 5.12
CA ASP A 704 -20.41 0.59 6.53
C ASP A 704 -20.98 -0.57 7.36
N THR A 705 -22.07 -1.19 6.90
CA THR A 705 -22.70 -2.34 7.55
C THR A 705 -22.20 -3.70 7.07
N ASP A 706 -21.39 -3.71 6.01
CA ASP A 706 -20.85 -4.93 5.41
C ASP A 706 -19.57 -5.41 6.11
N SER A 707 -18.96 -6.46 5.56
CA SER A 707 -17.64 -6.91 5.97
C SER A 707 -16.79 -7.21 4.74
N LEU A 708 -15.56 -6.73 4.75
CA LEU A 708 -14.56 -7.11 3.76
C LEU A 708 -13.99 -8.49 4.11
N VAL A 709 -13.88 -9.37 3.13
CA VAL A 709 -13.30 -10.71 3.32
C VAL A 709 -11.90 -10.78 2.73
N ALA A 710 -10.91 -11.04 3.58
CA ALA A 710 -9.54 -11.36 3.19
C ALA A 710 -9.34 -12.87 3.36
N ASP A 711 -9.42 -13.60 2.26
CA ASP A 711 -9.18 -15.04 2.22
C ASP A 711 -7.81 -15.26 1.58
N LEU A 712 -6.84 -15.72 2.37
CA LEU A 712 -5.42 -15.55 2.07
C LEU A 712 -4.66 -16.89 2.17
N PRO A 713 -3.75 -17.20 1.23
CA PRO A 713 -2.82 -18.32 1.36
C PRO A 713 -1.75 -18.03 2.41
N GLU A 714 -0.93 -19.03 2.72
CA GLU A 714 0.29 -18.88 3.53
C GLU A 714 1.18 -17.77 2.93
N GLY A 715 1.64 -16.84 3.76
CA GLY A 715 2.43 -15.69 3.30
C GLY A 715 1.67 -14.71 2.40
N GLY A 716 0.33 -14.78 2.38
CA GLY A 716 -0.55 -13.99 1.53
C GLY A 716 -0.94 -12.63 2.11
N GLY A 717 -1.65 -11.83 1.30
CA GLY A 717 -2.19 -10.53 1.69
C GLY A 717 -3.28 -9.98 0.76
N GLN A 718 -3.94 -8.93 1.23
CA GLN A 718 -4.96 -8.17 0.50
C GLN A 718 -4.78 -6.69 0.79
N ALA A 719 -4.73 -5.89 -0.28
CA ALA A 719 -4.68 -4.44 -0.23
C ALA A 719 -5.99 -3.88 -0.82
N VAL A 720 -6.61 -2.90 -0.17
CA VAL A 720 -7.89 -2.33 -0.61
C VAL A 720 -7.83 -0.82 -0.55
N HIS A 721 -8.37 -0.17 -1.58
CA HIS A 721 -8.68 1.25 -1.61
C HIS A 721 -10.20 1.40 -1.62
N LEU A 722 -10.75 2.10 -0.64
CA LEU A 722 -12.17 2.38 -0.48
C LEU A 722 -12.38 3.87 -0.69
N THR A 723 -13.17 4.26 -1.68
CA THR A 723 -13.51 5.66 -1.94
C THR A 723 -15.02 5.88 -1.77
N PRO A 724 -15.49 7.01 -1.23
CA PRO A 724 -16.92 7.27 -1.15
C PRO A 724 -17.55 7.23 -2.55
N ALA A 725 -18.59 6.41 -2.73
CA ALA A 725 -19.20 6.21 -4.03
C ALA A 725 -19.82 7.53 -4.54
N THR A 726 -19.46 7.93 -5.76
CA THR A 726 -20.00 9.15 -6.39
C THR A 726 -21.27 8.90 -7.21
N GLY A 727 -21.78 7.66 -7.19
CA GLY A 727 -22.94 7.21 -7.98
C GLY A 727 -22.63 7.08 -9.47
N ASN A 728 -21.39 6.73 -9.79
CA ASN A 728 -20.79 6.86 -11.12
C ASN A 728 -20.19 5.53 -11.63
N GLU A 729 -20.67 4.38 -11.14
CA GLU A 729 -20.38 3.11 -11.82
C GLU A 729 -20.89 3.18 -13.27
N ASP A 730 -20.11 2.64 -14.20
CA ASP A 730 -20.56 2.56 -15.58
C ASP A 730 -21.76 1.60 -15.61
N PRO A 731 -22.94 2.05 -16.08
CA PRO A 731 -24.10 1.20 -16.14
C PRO A 731 -23.75 -0.02 -17.01
N VAL A 732 -24.27 -1.18 -16.61
CA VAL A 732 -24.24 -2.42 -17.40
C VAL A 732 -24.45 -2.07 -18.90
N PRO A 733 -23.57 -2.51 -19.82
CA PRO A 733 -23.62 -2.11 -21.22
C PRO A 733 -25.03 -2.26 -21.80
N GLY A 734 -25.45 -1.27 -22.59
CA GLY A 734 -26.87 -1.07 -22.92
C GLY A 734 -27.57 -2.18 -23.70
N HIS A 735 -26.85 -3.19 -24.18
CA HIS A 735 -27.43 -4.39 -24.81
C HIS A 735 -27.76 -5.51 -23.81
N TYR A 736 -27.38 -5.36 -22.54
CA TYR A 736 -27.79 -6.22 -21.43
C TYR A 736 -28.90 -5.56 -20.59
N GLU A 737 -29.75 -6.38 -20.02
CA GLU A 737 -30.77 -6.01 -19.04
C GLU A 737 -30.39 -6.53 -17.64
N THR A 738 -30.98 -5.95 -16.60
CA THR A 738 -30.71 -6.32 -15.20
C THR A 738 -31.98 -6.69 -14.46
N TYR A 739 -31.89 -7.66 -13.54
CA TYR A 739 -33.01 -8.12 -12.73
C TYR A 739 -32.54 -8.61 -11.37
N SER A 740 -33.32 -8.37 -10.31
CA SER A 740 -33.09 -9.02 -9.02
C SER A 740 -34.42 -9.47 -8.37
N SER A 741 -34.45 -10.72 -7.92
CA SER A 741 -35.48 -11.26 -7.02
C SER A 741 -35.03 -11.31 -5.56
N ALA A 742 -33.73 -11.07 -5.30
CA ALA A 742 -33.16 -11.05 -3.97
C ALA A 742 -33.60 -9.80 -3.16
N SER A 743 -33.42 -9.84 -1.84
CA SER A 743 -33.69 -8.69 -0.97
C SER A 743 -32.81 -7.47 -1.27
N TYR A 744 -31.66 -7.70 -1.90
CA TYR A 744 -30.70 -6.73 -2.37
C TYR A 744 -29.96 -7.33 -3.57
N GLY A 745 -29.75 -6.52 -4.60
CA GLY A 745 -29.12 -6.92 -5.84
C GLY A 745 -28.66 -5.72 -6.64
N GLU A 746 -27.34 -5.61 -6.84
CA GLU A 746 -26.71 -4.52 -7.59
C GLU A 746 -25.72 -5.11 -8.59
N PRO A 747 -26.09 -5.12 -9.88
CA PRO A 747 -25.17 -5.44 -10.96
C PRO A 747 -24.45 -4.18 -11.46
N GLY A 748 -23.12 -4.25 -11.47
CA GLY A 748 -22.19 -3.26 -12.01
C GLY A 748 -21.34 -3.83 -13.13
N HIS A 749 -20.60 -2.96 -13.83
CA HIS A 749 -19.64 -3.34 -14.86
C HIS A 749 -18.44 -2.38 -14.84
N ASP A 750 -17.23 -2.93 -14.85
CA ASP A 750 -16.00 -2.18 -15.13
C ASP A 750 -15.43 -2.60 -16.48
N ALA A 751 -14.40 -1.91 -16.98
CA ALA A 751 -13.86 -2.02 -18.35
C ALA A 751 -13.90 -3.40 -19.05
N THR A 752 -13.78 -4.51 -18.31
CA THR A 752 -13.85 -5.88 -18.86
C THR A 752 -14.70 -6.89 -18.06
N GLU A 753 -15.20 -6.57 -16.86
CA GLU A 753 -15.91 -7.52 -15.99
C GLU A 753 -17.27 -7.00 -15.50
N PHE A 754 -18.19 -7.93 -15.21
CA PHE A 754 -19.44 -7.66 -14.50
C PHE A 754 -19.29 -8.03 -13.03
N ASN A 755 -19.72 -7.14 -12.15
CA ASN A 755 -19.76 -7.36 -10.72
C ASN A 755 -21.22 -7.52 -10.29
N ILE A 756 -21.57 -8.64 -9.67
CA ILE A 756 -22.94 -8.84 -9.16
C ILE A 756 -22.86 -9.00 -7.65
N VAL A 757 -23.33 -7.98 -6.93
CA VAL A 757 -23.58 -8.06 -5.49
C VAL A 757 -25.00 -8.54 -5.27
N SER A 758 -25.19 -9.62 -4.52
CA SER A 758 -26.52 -10.16 -4.25
C SER A 758 -26.65 -10.65 -2.82
N THR A 759 -27.87 -10.58 -2.29
CA THR A 759 -28.32 -11.40 -1.16
C THR A 759 -29.17 -12.57 -1.68
N GLY A 760 -29.75 -13.39 -0.81
CA GLY A 760 -30.83 -14.32 -1.18
C GLY A 760 -30.67 -15.70 -0.55
N GLN A 761 -31.77 -16.43 -0.39
CA GLN A 761 -31.77 -17.72 0.30
C GLN A 761 -31.20 -18.84 -0.56
N ASP A 762 -31.69 -19.01 -1.79
CA ASP A 762 -31.16 -19.95 -2.78
C ASP A 762 -31.83 -19.76 -4.15
N VAL A 763 -31.31 -20.45 -5.18
CA VAL A 763 -31.97 -20.71 -6.47
C VAL A 763 -32.38 -22.18 -6.65
N TRP A 764 -32.61 -22.90 -5.55
CA TRP A 764 -32.88 -24.33 -5.53
C TRP A 764 -34.12 -24.66 -4.69
N THR A 765 -35.05 -25.44 -5.25
CA THR A 765 -36.24 -26.01 -4.60
C THR A 765 -37.04 -25.04 -3.71
N GLY A 766 -37.96 -24.29 -4.31
CA GLY A 766 -38.89 -23.42 -3.58
C GLY A 766 -38.31 -22.07 -3.14
N ALA A 767 -37.05 -21.79 -3.46
CA ALA A 767 -36.43 -20.47 -3.47
C ALA A 767 -35.88 -20.18 -4.88
N ASP A 768 -35.97 -18.93 -5.31
CA ASP A 768 -35.50 -18.47 -6.63
C ASP A 768 -34.99 -17.03 -6.50
N ASP A 769 -34.11 -16.81 -5.51
CA ASP A 769 -33.55 -15.52 -5.14
C ASP A 769 -32.20 -15.33 -5.83
N TYR A 770 -32.10 -14.35 -6.72
CA TYR A 770 -30.87 -14.04 -7.42
C TYR A 770 -30.84 -12.62 -7.97
N THR A 771 -29.64 -12.17 -8.33
CA THR A 771 -29.42 -10.98 -9.15
C THR A 771 -28.78 -11.41 -10.47
N ALA A 772 -29.24 -10.81 -11.57
CA ALA A 772 -28.92 -11.20 -12.92
C ALA A 772 -28.58 -10.01 -13.81
N VAL A 773 -27.60 -10.22 -14.69
CA VAL A 773 -27.36 -9.45 -15.91
C VAL A 773 -27.62 -10.39 -17.08
N TYR A 774 -28.50 -10.02 -18.01
CA TYR A 774 -29.00 -10.94 -19.03
C TYR A 774 -29.24 -10.30 -20.39
N GLU A 775 -29.25 -11.15 -21.42
CA GLU A 775 -29.76 -10.80 -22.74
C GLU A 775 -31.11 -11.49 -22.94
N ALA A 776 -32.15 -10.71 -23.24
CA ALA A 776 -33.48 -11.23 -23.53
C ALA A 776 -33.52 -11.97 -24.87
N ASP A 777 -34.23 -13.11 -24.93
CA ASP A 777 -34.42 -13.91 -26.15
C ASP A 777 -33.10 -14.29 -26.89
N ALA A 778 -31.98 -14.35 -26.19
CA ALA A 778 -30.66 -14.51 -26.80
C ALA A 778 -30.40 -15.90 -27.40
N VAL A 779 -30.99 -16.95 -26.83
CA VAL A 779 -30.71 -18.35 -27.18
C VAL A 779 -31.87 -18.95 -27.98
N GLY A 780 -31.62 -19.23 -29.26
CA GLY A 780 -32.55 -19.94 -30.15
C GLY A 780 -32.70 -21.43 -29.84
N THR A 781 -33.25 -22.21 -30.79
CA THR A 781 -33.40 -23.67 -30.59
C THR A 781 -32.09 -24.43 -30.58
N ASP A 782 -31.04 -23.91 -31.20
CA ASP A 782 -29.67 -24.39 -31.07
C ASP A 782 -28.84 -23.15 -30.71
N GLY A 783 -27.93 -23.28 -29.75
CA GLY A 783 -27.14 -22.14 -29.29
C GLY A 783 -26.18 -22.53 -28.17
N ARG A 784 -25.28 -21.63 -27.83
CA ARG A 784 -24.29 -21.85 -26.77
C ARG A 784 -24.11 -20.59 -25.96
N VAL A 785 -24.11 -20.74 -24.64
CA VAL A 785 -23.79 -19.65 -23.70
C VAL A 785 -22.47 -19.97 -23.00
N ARG A 786 -21.60 -18.97 -22.88
CA ARG A 786 -20.29 -19.07 -22.22
C ARG A 786 -20.10 -17.92 -21.24
N VAL A 787 -19.41 -18.18 -20.14
CA VAL A 787 -18.98 -17.16 -19.18
C VAL A 787 -17.75 -17.64 -18.44
N GLU A 788 -16.87 -16.74 -18.05
CA GLU A 788 -15.86 -16.94 -17.02
C GLU A 788 -16.41 -16.42 -15.69
N VAL A 789 -16.22 -17.18 -14.61
CA VAL A 789 -16.49 -16.72 -13.24
C VAL A 789 -15.13 -16.61 -12.54
N PRO A 790 -14.44 -15.46 -12.64
CA PRO A 790 -13.13 -15.26 -12.02
C PRO A 790 -13.21 -15.41 -10.49
N TYR A 791 -14.22 -14.78 -9.88
CA TYR A 791 -14.37 -14.76 -8.43
C TYR A 791 -15.81 -15.05 -7.97
N GLN A 792 -15.91 -15.69 -6.81
CA GLN A 792 -17.15 -15.83 -6.04
C GLN A 792 -16.81 -15.85 -4.56
N GLU A 793 -17.48 -15.02 -3.77
CA GLU A 793 -17.34 -15.03 -2.32
C GLU A 793 -17.99 -16.27 -1.70
N ASP A 794 -17.28 -16.92 -0.77
CA ASP A 794 -17.79 -18.04 0.02
C ASP A 794 -18.68 -17.57 1.18
N THR A 795 -19.76 -16.87 0.86
CA THR A 795 -20.79 -16.47 1.84
C THR A 795 -21.49 -17.67 2.47
N ASP A 796 -21.67 -18.74 1.69
CA ASP A 796 -22.00 -20.10 2.10
C ASP A 796 -21.43 -21.09 1.06
N GLY A 797 -21.16 -22.33 1.46
CA GLY A 797 -20.65 -23.35 0.55
C GLY A 797 -21.54 -23.65 -0.67
N TRP A 798 -22.82 -23.28 -0.61
CA TRP A 798 -23.81 -23.40 -1.69
C TRP A 798 -24.25 -22.08 -2.30
N ALA A 799 -23.54 -20.97 -2.04
CA ALA A 799 -23.65 -19.78 -2.87
C ALA A 799 -23.46 -20.17 -4.35
N LYS A 800 -24.18 -19.55 -5.27
CA LYS A 800 -24.20 -19.94 -6.69
C LYS A 800 -23.90 -18.75 -7.60
N SER A 801 -22.95 -18.96 -8.50
CA SER A 801 -22.61 -18.02 -9.57
C SER A 801 -22.50 -18.75 -10.90
N GLY A 802 -23.09 -18.25 -11.98
CA GLY A 802 -22.92 -18.85 -13.30
C GLY A 802 -23.96 -18.47 -14.33
N ILE A 803 -24.27 -19.42 -15.22
CA ILE A 803 -25.16 -19.23 -16.37
C ILE A 803 -26.58 -19.66 -16.01
N VAL A 804 -27.57 -18.87 -16.38
CA VAL A 804 -28.98 -19.30 -16.47
C VAL A 804 -29.48 -19.12 -17.89
N VAL A 805 -30.18 -20.13 -18.41
CA VAL A 805 -30.99 -20.02 -19.63
C VAL A 805 -32.44 -20.32 -19.26
N ARG A 806 -33.34 -19.38 -19.54
CA ARG A 806 -34.74 -19.44 -19.07
C ARG A 806 -35.68 -18.75 -20.05
N ASN A 807 -36.96 -19.15 -20.07
CA ASN A 807 -37.97 -18.50 -20.94
C ASN A 807 -38.20 -17.02 -20.60
N ASP A 808 -38.00 -16.65 -19.34
CA ASP A 808 -38.14 -15.28 -18.83
C ASP A 808 -37.38 -15.22 -17.50
N VAL A 809 -36.22 -14.56 -17.48
CA VAL A 809 -35.37 -14.38 -16.29
C VAL A 809 -36.00 -13.44 -15.26
N THR A 810 -36.97 -12.63 -15.63
CA THR A 810 -37.63 -11.67 -14.73
C THR A 810 -38.80 -12.27 -13.94
N ALA A 811 -39.17 -13.51 -14.24
CA ALA A 811 -40.32 -14.20 -13.66
C ALA A 811 -39.91 -15.29 -12.67
N ALA A 812 -39.10 -14.91 -11.67
CA ALA A 812 -38.62 -15.79 -10.61
C ALA A 812 -39.76 -16.55 -9.90
N GLY A 813 -39.55 -17.85 -9.66
CA GLY A 813 -40.48 -18.79 -9.04
C GLY A 813 -41.71 -19.14 -9.88
N SER A 814 -41.72 -18.81 -11.18
CA SER A 814 -42.89 -19.10 -12.04
C SER A 814 -42.59 -19.36 -13.52
N SER A 815 -41.45 -18.89 -14.03
CA SER A 815 -41.07 -19.08 -15.43
C SER A 815 -40.45 -20.46 -15.66
N THR A 816 -40.99 -21.19 -16.64
CA THR A 816 -40.55 -22.53 -17.02
C THR A 816 -39.36 -22.47 -17.99
N GLY A 817 -38.92 -23.61 -18.51
CA GLY A 817 -37.79 -23.66 -19.44
C GLY A 817 -36.45 -23.39 -18.76
N TYR A 818 -36.35 -23.68 -17.47
CA TYR A 818 -35.27 -23.20 -16.62
C TYR A 818 -34.13 -24.23 -16.52
N VAL A 819 -32.93 -23.81 -16.95
CA VAL A 819 -31.67 -24.53 -16.72
C VAL A 819 -30.61 -23.56 -16.20
N GLY A 820 -29.80 -24.01 -15.27
CA GLY A 820 -28.69 -23.27 -14.70
C GLY A 820 -27.41 -24.10 -14.64
N LEU A 821 -26.26 -23.44 -14.83
CA LEU A 821 -24.94 -24.03 -14.66
C LEU A 821 -24.14 -23.12 -13.73
N PHE A 822 -23.92 -23.58 -12.50
CA PHE A 822 -23.34 -22.77 -11.43
C PHE A 822 -22.03 -23.35 -10.94
N VAL A 823 -21.06 -22.48 -10.63
CA VAL A 823 -19.99 -22.82 -9.70
C VAL A 823 -20.43 -22.49 -8.27
N THR A 824 -19.90 -23.23 -7.32
CA THR A 824 -20.14 -23.05 -5.89
C THR A 824 -18.79 -23.04 -5.15
N PRO A 825 -18.67 -22.32 -4.02
CA PRO A 825 -17.40 -22.22 -3.31
C PRO A 825 -16.87 -23.59 -2.85
N ASN A 826 -17.74 -24.44 -2.31
CA ASN A 826 -17.33 -25.66 -1.62
C ASN A 826 -17.88 -26.96 -2.22
N ASN A 827 -18.73 -26.89 -3.26
CA ASN A 827 -19.42 -28.08 -3.79
C ASN A 827 -19.12 -28.40 -5.26
N GLY A 828 -18.38 -27.57 -6.01
CA GLY A 828 -18.09 -27.84 -7.41
C GLY A 828 -18.97 -27.09 -8.40
N VAL A 829 -18.97 -27.55 -9.66
CA VAL A 829 -19.84 -27.04 -10.73
C VAL A 829 -21.09 -27.90 -10.84
N GLN A 830 -22.27 -27.29 -10.75
CA GLN A 830 -23.59 -27.93 -10.79
C GLN A 830 -24.36 -27.50 -12.04
N LEU A 831 -24.76 -28.48 -12.87
CA LEU A 831 -25.82 -28.31 -13.86
C LEU A 831 -27.15 -28.64 -13.19
N ALA A 832 -28.08 -27.70 -13.13
CA ALA A 832 -29.39 -27.82 -12.52
C ALA A 832 -30.50 -27.45 -13.51
N TRP A 833 -31.67 -28.09 -13.41
CA TRP A 833 -32.81 -27.79 -14.27
C TRP A 833 -34.14 -28.00 -13.54
N ASP A 834 -35.16 -27.32 -14.06
CA ASP A 834 -36.57 -27.52 -13.70
C ASP A 834 -37.08 -28.78 -14.43
N SER A 835 -37.35 -29.84 -13.66
CA SER A 835 -37.71 -31.15 -14.22
C SER A 835 -39.22 -31.38 -14.35
N ASP A 836 -40.05 -30.56 -13.69
CA ASP A 836 -41.51 -30.71 -13.66
C ASP A 836 -42.29 -29.47 -14.13
N ASP A 837 -41.57 -28.47 -14.65
CA ASP A 837 -42.07 -27.21 -15.21
C ASP A 837 -42.83 -26.35 -14.18
N ASP A 838 -42.45 -26.41 -12.90
CA ASP A 838 -43.05 -25.61 -11.83
C ASP A 838 -42.40 -24.23 -11.62
N GLY A 839 -41.31 -23.96 -12.33
CA GLY A 839 -40.55 -22.71 -12.28
C GLY A 839 -39.40 -22.69 -11.28
N TYR A 840 -39.06 -23.81 -10.63
CA TYR A 840 -37.93 -23.94 -9.72
C TYR A 840 -36.92 -24.99 -10.20
N LEU A 841 -35.63 -24.75 -9.97
CA LEU A 841 -34.62 -25.80 -10.14
C LEU A 841 -34.79 -26.86 -9.04
N ASP A 842 -34.90 -28.13 -9.43
CA ASP A 842 -35.17 -29.23 -8.50
C ASP A 842 -34.33 -30.49 -8.76
N THR A 843 -33.64 -30.51 -9.90
CA THR A 843 -32.83 -31.65 -10.34
C THR A 843 -31.47 -31.16 -10.83
N GLY A 844 -30.41 -31.92 -10.58
CA GLY A 844 -29.08 -31.53 -11.02
C GLY A 844 -28.04 -32.64 -11.04
N THR A 845 -26.92 -32.34 -11.69
CA THR A 845 -25.69 -33.15 -11.73
C THR A 845 -24.50 -32.26 -11.38
N GLN A 846 -23.46 -32.83 -10.78
CA GLN A 846 -22.35 -32.04 -10.24
C GLN A 846 -20.99 -32.66 -10.56
N ALA A 847 -20.01 -31.80 -10.79
CA ALA A 847 -18.58 -32.13 -10.83
C ALA A 847 -17.91 -31.52 -9.60
N SER A 848 -17.31 -32.35 -8.74
CA SER A 848 -16.66 -31.93 -7.49
C SER A 848 -15.23 -31.41 -7.70
N GLY A 849 -14.74 -30.58 -6.77
CA GLY A 849 -13.33 -30.15 -6.74
C GLY A 849 -12.99 -29.02 -7.71
N VAL A 850 -13.96 -28.17 -8.01
CA VAL A 850 -13.83 -27.01 -8.89
C VAL A 850 -14.48 -25.81 -8.20
N SER A 851 -13.78 -24.68 -8.12
CA SER A 851 -14.27 -23.42 -7.53
C SER A 851 -14.22 -22.30 -8.58
N ALA A 852 -14.59 -21.07 -8.19
CA ALA A 852 -14.38 -19.88 -9.02
C ALA A 852 -12.90 -19.75 -9.45
N GLY A 853 -12.66 -19.04 -10.56
CA GLY A 853 -11.48 -19.18 -11.42
C GLY A 853 -11.72 -20.18 -12.56
N VAL A 854 -12.96 -20.27 -13.04
CA VAL A 854 -13.44 -21.32 -13.97
C VAL A 854 -14.27 -20.73 -15.10
N ARG A 855 -14.16 -21.31 -16.31
CA ARG A 855 -15.09 -21.02 -17.42
C ARG A 855 -16.22 -22.04 -17.46
N LEU A 856 -17.43 -21.56 -17.65
CA LEU A 856 -18.65 -22.35 -17.80
C LEU A 856 -19.18 -22.24 -19.24
N ARG A 857 -19.75 -23.33 -19.74
CA ARG A 857 -20.39 -23.38 -21.06
C ARG A 857 -21.63 -24.24 -21.03
N LEU A 858 -22.72 -23.72 -21.57
CA LEU A 858 -23.99 -24.41 -21.70
C LEU A 858 -24.38 -24.49 -23.18
N ASP A 859 -24.39 -25.70 -23.73
CA ASP A 859 -24.77 -25.97 -25.13
C ASP A 859 -26.23 -26.43 -25.18
N ARG A 860 -27.05 -25.82 -26.05
CA ARG A 860 -28.44 -26.15 -26.31
C ARG A 860 -28.62 -26.79 -27.68
N SER A 861 -29.38 -27.87 -27.76
CA SER A 861 -29.94 -28.39 -29.00
C SER A 861 -31.39 -28.86 -28.83
N GLY A 862 -32.31 -28.11 -29.43
CA GLY A 862 -33.75 -28.19 -29.19
C GLY A 862 -34.11 -27.95 -27.73
N SER A 863 -34.49 -29.03 -27.05
CA SER A 863 -34.85 -29.06 -25.62
C SER A 863 -33.76 -29.69 -24.75
N ASP A 864 -32.67 -30.17 -25.36
CA ASP A 864 -31.57 -30.80 -24.65
C ASP A 864 -30.46 -29.77 -24.35
N PHE A 865 -29.95 -29.79 -23.12
CA PHE A 865 -28.90 -28.90 -22.65
C PHE A 865 -27.73 -29.70 -22.08
N THR A 866 -26.51 -29.32 -22.41
CA THR A 866 -25.29 -29.96 -21.89
C THR A 866 -24.36 -28.91 -21.28
N GLY A 867 -24.05 -29.10 -19.99
CA GLY A 867 -23.17 -28.21 -19.24
C GLY A 867 -21.72 -28.69 -19.23
N TYR A 868 -20.79 -27.75 -19.35
CA TYR A 868 -19.34 -27.98 -19.35
C TYR A 868 -18.62 -26.94 -18.49
N TYR A 869 -17.44 -27.31 -17.97
CA TYR A 869 -16.51 -26.38 -17.33
C TYR A 869 -15.09 -26.52 -17.88
N SER A 870 -14.27 -25.49 -17.69
CA SER A 870 -12.84 -25.45 -18.02
C SER A 870 -12.05 -24.69 -16.96
N THR A 871 -10.92 -25.27 -16.53
CA THR A 871 -9.99 -24.66 -15.55
C THR A 871 -8.66 -24.24 -16.21
N ASP A 872 -8.58 -24.24 -17.54
CA ASP A 872 -7.37 -23.96 -18.33
C ASP A 872 -7.63 -22.89 -19.41
N GLY A 873 -8.50 -21.92 -19.08
CA GLY A 873 -8.85 -20.81 -19.96
C GLY A 873 -9.63 -21.21 -21.21
N GLY A 874 -10.36 -22.33 -21.16
CA GLY A 874 -11.18 -22.83 -22.28
C GLY A 874 -10.44 -23.74 -23.25
N SER A 875 -9.18 -24.11 -22.98
CA SER A 875 -8.39 -25.00 -23.83
C SER A 875 -8.93 -26.43 -23.83
N THR A 876 -9.40 -26.90 -22.67
CA THR A 876 -10.09 -28.19 -22.50
C THR A 876 -11.41 -28.01 -21.76
N TRP A 877 -12.45 -28.74 -22.19
CA TRP A 877 -13.79 -28.68 -21.62
C TRP A 877 -14.21 -30.03 -21.07
N THR A 878 -14.57 -30.05 -19.79
CA THR A 878 -15.08 -31.25 -19.09
C THR A 878 -16.59 -31.16 -18.96
N GLN A 879 -17.29 -32.23 -19.35
CA GLN A 879 -18.76 -32.27 -19.27
C GLN A 879 -19.20 -32.52 -17.81
N VAL A 880 -20.14 -31.70 -17.34
CA VAL A 880 -20.83 -31.87 -16.04
C VAL A 880 -21.99 -32.85 -16.20
N GLY A 881 -22.83 -32.64 -17.21
CA GLY A 881 -24.02 -33.46 -17.45
C GLY A 881 -24.82 -33.00 -18.66
N THR A 882 -25.87 -33.75 -18.99
CA THR A 882 -26.87 -33.42 -20.03
C THR A 882 -28.27 -33.58 -19.44
N CYS A 883 -29.18 -32.66 -19.74
CA CYS A 883 -30.58 -32.70 -19.32
C CYS A 883 -31.52 -32.35 -20.48
N THR A 884 -32.82 -32.60 -20.31
CA THR A 884 -33.88 -32.26 -21.26
C THR A 884 -34.92 -31.42 -20.55
N VAL A 885 -35.20 -30.22 -21.06
CA VAL A 885 -36.18 -29.27 -20.51
C VAL A 885 -37.33 -29.11 -21.49
N GLY A 886 -38.45 -29.80 -21.20
CA GLY A 886 -39.56 -29.94 -22.15
C GLY A 886 -40.32 -28.65 -22.46
N SER A 887 -40.30 -27.69 -21.53
CA SER A 887 -40.94 -26.38 -21.64
C SER A 887 -40.05 -25.27 -22.21
N ALA A 888 -38.84 -25.60 -22.67
CA ALA A 888 -37.93 -24.62 -23.28
C ALA A 888 -38.55 -23.98 -24.53
N ALA A 889 -38.74 -22.67 -24.51
CA ALA A 889 -39.31 -21.90 -25.61
C ALA A 889 -38.34 -21.80 -26.80
N SER A 890 -38.84 -21.43 -27.98
CA SER A 890 -38.01 -21.32 -29.20
C SER A 890 -36.95 -20.21 -29.13
N ALA A 891 -37.15 -19.25 -28.24
CA ALA A 891 -36.21 -18.21 -27.83
C ALA A 891 -36.22 -18.19 -26.29
N GLN A 892 -35.05 -18.03 -25.68
CA GLN A 892 -34.88 -17.98 -24.22
C GLN A 892 -33.82 -16.93 -23.88
N ASP A 893 -33.97 -16.33 -22.72
CA ASP A 893 -32.98 -15.41 -22.14
C ASP A 893 -31.72 -16.17 -21.74
N ALA A 894 -30.58 -15.50 -21.79
CA ALA A 894 -29.31 -15.98 -21.22
C ALA A 894 -28.79 -14.97 -20.20
N ALA A 895 -28.47 -15.43 -19.00
CA ALA A 895 -28.10 -14.59 -17.88
C ALA A 895 -26.82 -15.06 -17.18
N MET A 896 -26.04 -14.08 -16.72
CA MET A 896 -25.11 -14.21 -15.59
C MET A 896 -25.91 -14.02 -14.31
N VAL A 897 -25.73 -14.91 -13.34
CA VAL A 897 -26.55 -14.92 -12.12
C VAL A 897 -25.69 -15.16 -10.89
N HIS A 898 -25.93 -14.39 -9.82
CA HIS A 898 -25.35 -14.61 -8.49
C HIS A 898 -26.43 -14.70 -7.39
N CYS A 899 -26.21 -15.59 -6.42
CA CYS A 899 -26.96 -15.73 -5.17
C CYS A 899 -25.97 -16.05 -4.03
N SER A 900 -26.00 -15.25 -2.95
CA SER A 900 -25.08 -15.44 -1.81
C SER A 900 -25.48 -16.58 -0.88
N HIS A 901 -26.69 -17.13 -1.01
CA HIS A 901 -27.22 -18.14 -0.09
C HIS A 901 -27.16 -17.66 1.38
N SER A 902 -27.37 -16.35 1.57
CA SER A 902 -27.26 -15.67 2.85
C SER A 902 -28.08 -14.37 2.85
N ASP A 903 -28.45 -13.92 4.04
CA ASP A 903 -28.97 -12.56 4.22
C ASP A 903 -27.85 -11.50 4.13
N ALA A 904 -26.58 -11.93 4.23
CA ALA A 904 -25.43 -11.06 3.97
C ALA A 904 -25.20 -10.90 2.45
N ARG A 905 -24.75 -9.71 2.06
CA ARG A 905 -24.29 -9.45 0.69
C ARG A 905 -23.11 -10.36 0.35
N GLY A 906 -23.16 -10.96 -0.82
CA GLY A 906 -22.06 -11.70 -1.42
C GLY A 906 -21.76 -11.15 -2.81
N VAL A 907 -20.49 -11.22 -3.19
CA VAL A 907 -19.99 -10.70 -4.46
C VAL A 907 -19.57 -11.86 -5.37
N ALA A 908 -19.89 -11.75 -6.66
CA ALA A 908 -19.28 -12.55 -7.71
C ALA A 908 -18.93 -11.69 -8.93
N THR A 909 -17.81 -12.00 -9.55
CA THR A 909 -17.38 -11.35 -10.80
C THR A 909 -17.58 -12.29 -11.99
N PHE A 910 -17.82 -11.72 -13.16
CA PHE A 910 -18.04 -12.44 -14.41
C PHE A 910 -17.29 -11.76 -15.55
N ALA A 911 -16.69 -12.55 -16.43
CA ALA A 911 -16.00 -12.06 -17.62
C ALA A 911 -16.34 -12.93 -18.84
N ASP A 912 -16.02 -12.46 -20.05
CA ASP A 912 -16.15 -13.22 -21.31
C ASP A 912 -17.55 -13.84 -21.50
N PHE A 913 -18.61 -13.13 -21.09
CA PHE A 913 -19.99 -13.58 -21.33
C PHE A 913 -20.31 -13.51 -22.82
N ARG A 914 -20.70 -14.64 -23.40
CA ARG A 914 -21.01 -14.74 -24.84
C ARG A 914 -22.19 -15.68 -25.11
N VAL A 915 -23.02 -15.29 -26.06
CA VAL A 915 -24.02 -16.15 -26.69
C VAL A 915 -23.63 -16.39 -28.14
N ASP A 916 -23.22 -17.62 -28.45
CA ASP A 916 -22.89 -18.05 -29.81
C ASP A 916 -24.14 -18.54 -30.54
N ASP A 917 -24.19 -18.32 -31.86
CA ASP A 917 -25.29 -18.72 -32.74
C ASP A 917 -26.65 -18.07 -32.33
N ARG A 918 -26.63 -16.74 -32.11
CA ARG A 918 -27.80 -15.91 -31.75
C ARG A 918 -28.95 -16.03 -32.76
N ILE A 919 -30.17 -15.69 -32.33
CA ILE A 919 -31.33 -15.58 -33.23
C ILE A 919 -31.06 -14.52 -34.32
N PRO A 920 -31.22 -14.84 -35.64
CA PRO A 920 -30.95 -13.89 -36.72
C PRO A 920 -31.79 -12.61 -36.63
N MET A 921 -31.23 -11.45 -36.99
CA MET A 921 -31.91 -10.14 -36.97
C MET A 921 -33.19 -10.17 -37.82
N THR A 922 -34.36 -10.01 -37.20
CA THR A 922 -35.64 -10.37 -37.86
C THR A 922 -36.37 -9.22 -38.56
N ARG A 923 -35.90 -7.97 -38.47
CA ARG A 923 -36.58 -6.78 -39.04
C ARG A 923 -35.76 -6.12 -40.15
N PRO A 924 -36.37 -5.85 -41.33
CA PRO A 924 -35.64 -5.29 -42.47
C PRO A 924 -35.19 -3.85 -42.21
N VAL A 925 -33.98 -3.54 -42.69
CA VAL A 925 -33.38 -2.20 -42.70
C VAL A 925 -34.34 -1.17 -43.35
N PRO A 926 -34.46 0.06 -42.79
CA PRO A 926 -35.22 1.14 -43.40
C PRO A 926 -34.80 1.41 -44.86
N SER A 927 -35.77 1.65 -45.75
CA SER A 927 -35.52 1.80 -47.20
C SER A 927 -34.66 3.00 -47.60
N GLN A 928 -34.30 3.87 -46.65
CA GLN A 928 -33.39 4.99 -46.84
C GLN A 928 -31.92 4.53 -46.89
N TYR A 929 -31.59 3.39 -46.29
CA TYR A 929 -30.24 2.85 -46.29
C TYR A 929 -30.08 1.72 -47.31
N GLU A 930 -28.96 1.73 -48.01
CA GLU A 930 -28.45 0.63 -48.81
C GLU A 930 -27.50 -0.21 -47.95
N THR A 931 -27.68 -1.54 -47.93
CA THR A 931 -26.77 -2.45 -47.22
C THR A 931 -25.60 -2.82 -48.12
N PHE A 932 -24.37 -2.66 -47.64
CA PHE A 932 -23.14 -3.05 -48.35
C PHE A 932 -22.23 -3.86 -47.42
N ALA A 933 -21.54 -4.86 -47.93
CA ALA A 933 -20.51 -5.56 -47.18
C ALA A 933 -19.42 -6.11 -48.09
N THR A 934 -18.18 -6.07 -47.63
CA THR A 934 -17.05 -6.73 -48.30
C THR A 934 -16.98 -8.23 -47.97
N ASN A 935 -17.55 -8.62 -46.82
CA ASN A 935 -17.52 -9.96 -46.25
C ASN A 935 -18.93 -10.38 -45.79
N ALA A 936 -19.02 -11.49 -45.04
CA ALA A 936 -20.29 -11.88 -44.41
C ALA A 936 -20.77 -10.77 -43.48
N ALA A 937 -22.03 -10.38 -43.66
CA ALA A 937 -22.68 -9.41 -42.80
C ALA A 937 -24.20 -9.64 -42.78
N GLU A 938 -24.79 -9.34 -41.64
CA GLU A 938 -26.22 -9.26 -41.42
C GLU A 938 -26.59 -7.85 -40.94
N PHE A 939 -27.74 -7.38 -41.39
CA PHE A 939 -28.24 -6.03 -41.11
C PHE A 939 -29.70 -6.09 -40.71
N GLY A 940 -30.08 -5.32 -39.71
CA GLY A 940 -31.48 -5.26 -39.29
C GLY A 940 -31.75 -4.15 -38.30
N LEU A 941 -33.02 -4.00 -37.97
CA LEU A 941 -33.40 -3.29 -36.76
C LEU A 941 -33.42 -4.27 -35.58
N ASP A 942 -33.20 -3.73 -34.39
CA ASP A 942 -33.49 -4.38 -33.13
C ASP A 942 -34.98 -4.81 -33.07
N GLN A 943 -35.34 -5.63 -32.07
CA GLN A 943 -36.71 -6.13 -31.96
C GLN A 943 -37.73 -5.02 -31.67
N ASN A 944 -37.35 -3.87 -31.11
CA ASN A 944 -38.25 -2.73 -30.90
C ASN A 944 -38.46 -1.89 -32.17
N GLY A 945 -37.58 -2.03 -33.16
CA GLY A 945 -37.61 -1.29 -34.41
C GLY A 945 -37.08 0.14 -34.28
N THR A 946 -36.24 0.38 -33.27
CA THR A 946 -35.68 1.68 -32.92
C THR A 946 -34.22 1.82 -33.33
N ASP A 947 -33.43 0.75 -33.15
CA ASP A 947 -31.97 0.80 -33.27
C ASP A 947 -31.48 -0.08 -34.41
N LEU A 948 -30.41 0.34 -35.08
CA LEU A 948 -29.86 -0.30 -36.28
C LEU A 948 -28.66 -1.17 -35.89
N HIS A 949 -28.67 -2.42 -36.33
CA HIS A 949 -27.61 -3.37 -36.08
C HIS A 949 -26.82 -3.63 -37.37
N VAL A 950 -25.50 -3.63 -37.23
CA VAL A 950 -24.57 -4.11 -38.25
C VAL A 950 -23.77 -5.24 -37.62
N ASN A 951 -24.02 -6.48 -38.06
CA ASN A 951 -23.18 -7.62 -37.72
C ASN A 951 -22.29 -7.90 -38.93
N ALA A 952 -21.00 -7.65 -38.84
CA ALA A 952 -20.13 -7.75 -40.00
C ALA A 952 -18.77 -8.34 -39.67
N ALA A 953 -18.28 -9.23 -40.52
CA ALA A 953 -16.89 -9.65 -40.54
C ALA A 953 -16.02 -8.65 -41.32
N GLY A 954 -14.72 -8.61 -41.02
CA GLY A 954 -13.79 -7.80 -41.80
C GLY A 954 -12.38 -7.92 -41.25
N GLU A 955 -11.38 -7.99 -42.14
CA GLU A 955 -9.98 -8.04 -41.73
C GLU A 955 -9.54 -6.68 -41.18
N ASP A 956 -9.67 -5.57 -41.91
CA ASP A 956 -9.36 -4.24 -41.36
C ASP A 956 -9.86 -3.14 -42.34
N MET A 957 -9.82 -1.87 -41.92
CA MET A 957 -9.99 -0.69 -42.78
C MET A 957 -8.73 0.20 -42.89
N TRP A 958 -7.61 -0.21 -42.30
CA TRP A 958 -6.38 0.57 -42.23
C TRP A 958 -5.30 0.05 -43.20
N THR A 959 -4.62 0.96 -43.91
CA THR A 959 -3.42 0.71 -44.73
C THR A 959 -3.49 -0.51 -45.66
N GLY A 960 -4.29 -0.40 -46.73
CA GLY A 960 -4.37 -1.38 -47.82
C GLY A 960 -5.42 -2.48 -47.65
N ALA A 961 -6.03 -2.60 -46.47
CA ALA A 961 -7.30 -3.29 -46.26
C ALA A 961 -8.44 -2.28 -46.18
N ASP A 962 -9.63 -2.65 -46.64
CA ASP A 962 -10.82 -1.80 -46.61
C ASP A 962 -12.08 -2.69 -46.55
N ALA A 963 -12.20 -3.42 -45.44
CA ALA A 963 -13.22 -4.44 -45.22
C ALA A 963 -14.20 -4.00 -44.11
N TYR A 964 -15.50 -4.01 -44.43
CA TYR A 964 -16.56 -3.60 -43.51
C TYR A 964 -17.94 -4.08 -44.01
N GLY A 965 -18.91 -4.11 -43.09
CA GLY A 965 -20.33 -4.04 -43.39
C GLY A 965 -20.85 -2.64 -43.10
N ALA A 966 -21.73 -2.10 -43.93
CA ALA A 966 -22.25 -0.75 -43.81
C ALA A 966 -23.72 -0.59 -44.21
N LEU A 967 -24.38 0.34 -43.52
CA LEU A 967 -25.68 0.92 -43.87
C LEU A 967 -25.42 2.31 -44.47
N VAL A 968 -25.59 2.41 -45.79
CA VAL A 968 -25.18 3.57 -46.60
C VAL A 968 -26.38 4.45 -46.93
N ASP A 969 -26.32 5.73 -46.59
CA ASP A 969 -27.21 6.78 -47.09
C ASP A 969 -26.52 7.51 -48.26
N ARG A 970 -27.03 7.26 -49.47
CA ARG A 970 -26.40 7.69 -50.73
C ARG A 970 -26.54 9.19 -50.95
N ASP A 971 -25.44 9.82 -51.34
CA ASP A 971 -25.39 11.25 -51.66
C ASP A 971 -25.95 12.16 -50.53
N ALA A 972 -25.86 11.70 -49.27
CA ALA A 972 -26.49 12.33 -48.11
C ALA A 972 -25.76 13.59 -47.62
N VAL A 973 -24.44 13.68 -47.81
CA VAL A 973 -23.61 14.77 -47.27
C VAL A 973 -23.28 15.80 -48.35
N GLY A 974 -23.79 17.01 -48.20
CA GLY A 974 -23.54 18.19 -49.03
C GLY A 974 -22.20 18.86 -48.78
N THR A 975 -22.13 20.18 -49.02
CA THR A 975 -20.90 20.96 -48.83
C THR A 975 -20.72 21.43 -47.39
N ASP A 976 -21.80 21.62 -46.64
CA ASP A 976 -21.77 22.24 -45.32
C ASP A 976 -22.79 21.55 -44.41
N ASP A 977 -22.45 20.33 -43.95
CA ASP A 977 -23.38 19.44 -43.24
C ASP A 977 -22.74 18.87 -41.97
N TRP A 978 -23.60 18.51 -41.01
CA TRP A 978 -23.23 17.81 -39.78
C TRP A 978 -23.74 16.37 -39.82
N VAL A 979 -22.84 15.37 -39.73
CA VAL A 979 -23.21 13.95 -39.67
C VAL A 979 -22.96 13.43 -38.27
N GLU A 980 -23.95 12.79 -37.65
CA GLU A 980 -23.82 12.24 -36.31
C GLU A 980 -24.50 10.88 -36.15
N VAL A 981 -24.04 10.12 -35.16
CA VAL A 981 -24.64 8.87 -34.70
C VAL A 981 -24.37 8.67 -33.22
N GLN A 982 -25.25 7.93 -32.54
CA GLN A 982 -24.94 7.33 -31.26
C GLN A 982 -24.55 5.87 -31.49
N LEU A 983 -23.29 5.51 -31.24
CA LEU A 983 -22.88 4.13 -31.14
C LEU A 983 -23.28 3.64 -29.74
N LYS A 984 -24.26 2.73 -29.68
CA LYS A 984 -24.83 2.22 -28.43
C LYS A 984 -23.94 1.17 -27.79
N GLY A 985 -23.33 0.33 -28.62
CA GLY A 985 -22.38 -0.70 -28.22
C GLY A 985 -21.77 -1.39 -29.45
N GLN A 986 -20.61 -2.01 -29.26
CA GLN A 986 -20.01 -2.94 -30.21
C GLN A 986 -19.36 -4.11 -29.46
N GLU A 987 -19.30 -5.28 -30.08
CA GLU A 987 -18.60 -6.43 -29.53
C GLU A 987 -17.07 -6.25 -29.60
N ASP A 988 -16.37 -6.64 -28.54
CA ASP A 988 -14.91 -6.75 -28.53
C ASP A 988 -14.46 -8.06 -29.19
N THR A 989 -14.56 -8.09 -30.51
CA THR A 989 -14.02 -9.19 -31.33
C THR A 989 -12.50 -9.13 -31.46
N ASP A 990 -11.93 -7.93 -31.32
CA ASP A 990 -10.51 -7.59 -31.26
C ASP A 990 -10.40 -6.13 -30.77
N GLY A 991 -9.32 -5.79 -30.04
CA GLY A 991 -9.14 -4.45 -29.49
C GLY A 991 -9.13 -3.32 -30.53
N TRP A 992 -8.90 -3.64 -31.80
CA TRP A 992 -8.91 -2.73 -32.96
C TRP A 992 -10.11 -2.94 -33.88
N ALA A 993 -11.16 -3.65 -33.45
CA ALA A 993 -12.45 -3.62 -34.13
C ALA A 993 -12.96 -2.17 -34.25
N LYS A 994 -13.70 -1.87 -35.32
CA LYS A 994 -14.04 -0.49 -35.70
C LYS A 994 -15.53 -0.38 -35.99
N SER A 995 -16.23 0.45 -35.23
CA SER A 995 -17.64 0.76 -35.47
C SER A 995 -17.90 2.27 -35.36
N GLY A 996 -18.60 2.85 -36.34
CA GLY A 996 -18.82 4.30 -36.36
C GLY A 996 -19.41 4.84 -37.66
N ILE A 997 -19.02 6.08 -37.99
CA ILE A 997 -19.46 6.84 -39.16
C ILE A 997 -18.37 6.88 -40.22
N MET A 998 -18.75 6.70 -41.48
CA MET A 998 -17.91 6.91 -42.66
C MET A 998 -18.54 7.98 -43.55
N ILE A 999 -17.72 8.90 -44.09
CA ILE A 999 -18.10 9.79 -45.20
C ILE A 999 -17.16 9.55 -46.36
N ARG A 1000 -17.71 9.24 -47.54
CA ARG A 1000 -16.91 8.83 -48.71
C ARG A 1000 -17.57 9.22 -50.03
N ASN A 1001 -16.79 9.48 -51.09
CA ASN A 1001 -17.34 9.75 -52.42
C ASN A 1001 -18.23 8.60 -52.95
N ASP A 1002 -17.89 7.36 -52.60
CA ASP A 1002 -18.74 6.18 -52.81
C ASP A 1002 -18.42 5.15 -51.72
N ALA A 1003 -19.34 4.95 -50.77
CA ALA A 1003 -19.16 4.02 -49.65
C ALA A 1003 -19.37 2.54 -50.06
N THR A 1004 -19.60 2.26 -51.35
CA THR A 1004 -19.77 0.90 -51.89
C THR A 1004 -18.62 0.48 -52.81
N ASP A 1005 -17.57 1.31 -52.92
CA ASP A 1005 -16.38 1.09 -53.76
C ASP A 1005 -15.09 1.05 -52.90
N PRO A 1006 -14.93 0.03 -52.03
CA PRO A 1006 -13.81 -0.08 -51.11
C PRO A 1006 -12.48 -0.26 -51.84
N GLY A 1007 -11.43 0.37 -51.30
CA GLY A 1007 -10.07 0.38 -51.84
C GLY A 1007 -9.86 1.21 -53.12
N SER A 1008 -10.84 2.02 -53.53
CA SER A 1008 -10.68 2.91 -54.69
C SER A 1008 -11.39 4.25 -54.61
N ALA A 1009 -12.52 4.36 -53.89
CA ALA A 1009 -13.20 5.64 -53.77
C ALA A 1009 -12.46 6.60 -52.82
N THR A 1010 -12.21 7.82 -53.30
CA THR A 1010 -11.49 8.88 -52.59
C THR A 1010 -12.41 9.76 -51.74
N GLY A 1011 -11.87 10.80 -51.10
CA GLY A 1011 -12.63 11.70 -50.24
C GLY A 1011 -13.13 10.99 -48.99
N TYR A 1012 -12.30 10.13 -48.42
CA TYR A 1012 -12.67 9.16 -47.40
C TYR A 1012 -12.22 9.62 -46.01
N VAL A 1013 -13.19 9.77 -45.11
CA VAL A 1013 -12.97 9.89 -43.67
C VAL A 1013 -13.81 8.85 -42.91
N ALA A 1014 -13.30 8.40 -41.78
CA ALA A 1014 -14.03 7.55 -40.84
C ALA A 1014 -13.81 8.03 -39.41
N LEU A 1015 -14.89 8.14 -38.64
CA LEU A 1015 -14.85 8.39 -37.21
C LEU A 1015 -15.47 7.17 -36.51
N HIS A 1016 -14.71 6.50 -35.67
CA HIS A 1016 -15.15 5.26 -35.04
C HIS A 1016 -14.60 5.10 -33.63
N ALA A 1017 -15.31 4.32 -32.81
CA ALA A 1017 -14.80 3.85 -31.55
C ALA A 1017 -14.18 2.46 -31.74
N THR A 1018 -13.17 2.16 -30.95
CA THR A 1018 -12.60 0.82 -30.81
C THR A 1018 -12.93 0.27 -29.41
N PRO A 1019 -12.98 -1.06 -29.22
CA PRO A 1019 -13.23 -1.63 -27.90
C PRO A 1019 -12.15 -1.26 -26.86
N GLN A 1020 -10.87 -1.21 -27.27
CA GLN A 1020 -9.74 -1.08 -26.33
C GLN A 1020 -8.82 0.14 -26.58
N ASN A 1021 -8.96 0.85 -27.70
CA ASN A 1021 -7.96 1.84 -28.16
C ASN A 1021 -8.53 3.25 -28.41
N GLY A 1022 -9.69 3.55 -27.83
CA GLY A 1022 -10.33 4.87 -27.83
C GLY A 1022 -11.12 5.19 -29.10
N VAL A 1023 -11.40 6.48 -29.30
CA VAL A 1023 -12.10 7.02 -30.49
C VAL A 1023 -11.09 7.56 -31.50
N GLN A 1024 -11.19 7.10 -32.74
CA GLN A 1024 -10.26 7.41 -33.83
C GLN A 1024 -10.97 8.15 -34.97
N PHE A 1025 -10.40 9.29 -35.37
CA PHE A 1025 -10.72 9.96 -36.62
C PHE A 1025 -9.64 9.68 -37.65
N ALA A 1026 -9.97 8.90 -38.67
CA ALA A 1026 -9.05 8.45 -39.71
C ALA A 1026 -9.46 9.02 -41.08
N TRP A 1027 -8.48 9.24 -41.96
CA TRP A 1027 -8.70 9.73 -43.32
C TRP A 1027 -7.69 9.20 -44.33
N ASP A 1028 -8.09 9.26 -45.61
CA ASP A 1028 -7.29 8.96 -46.80
C ASP A 1028 -6.51 10.22 -47.20
N ALA A 1029 -5.26 10.33 -46.72
CA ALA A 1029 -4.47 11.55 -46.90
C ALA A 1029 -3.89 11.73 -48.31
N ASP A 1030 -3.57 10.63 -49.00
CA ASP A 1030 -2.95 10.67 -50.32
C ASP A 1030 -3.94 10.48 -51.49
N GLY A 1031 -5.19 10.13 -51.20
CA GLY A 1031 -6.26 9.97 -52.16
C GLY A 1031 -6.20 8.64 -52.92
N ASP A 1032 -5.61 7.60 -52.35
CA ASP A 1032 -5.52 6.26 -52.95
C ASP A 1032 -6.75 5.39 -52.67
N GLY A 1033 -7.65 5.83 -51.78
CA GLY A 1033 -8.86 5.13 -51.39
C GLY A 1033 -8.72 4.28 -50.12
N HIS A 1034 -7.63 4.41 -49.37
CA HIS A 1034 -7.42 3.73 -48.08
C HIS A 1034 -7.19 4.73 -46.94
N LEU A 1035 -7.61 4.39 -45.73
CA LEU A 1035 -7.26 5.16 -44.54
C LEU A 1035 -5.79 4.90 -44.17
N ASP A 1036 -5.02 5.97 -44.00
CA ASP A 1036 -3.58 5.89 -43.74
C ASP A 1036 -3.07 6.92 -42.73
N THR A 1037 -3.94 7.83 -42.29
CA THR A 1037 -3.62 8.90 -41.34
C THR A 1037 -4.77 9.08 -40.36
N ASP A 1038 -4.46 9.39 -39.10
CA ASP A 1038 -5.46 9.51 -38.05
C ASP A 1038 -5.11 10.51 -36.93
N ALA A 1039 -6.13 10.84 -36.14
CA ALA A 1039 -6.05 11.51 -34.85
C ALA A 1039 -6.89 10.73 -33.83
N ARG A 1040 -6.50 10.74 -32.55
CA ARG A 1040 -7.09 9.90 -31.51
C ARG A 1040 -7.43 10.67 -30.25
N ALA A 1041 -8.47 10.20 -29.57
CA ALA A 1041 -8.72 10.48 -28.16
C ALA A 1041 -8.52 9.19 -27.34
N SER A 1042 -7.87 9.28 -26.18
CA SER A 1042 -7.48 8.14 -25.32
C SER A 1042 -8.65 7.43 -24.65
N ASN A 1043 -9.86 7.98 -24.69
CA ASN A 1043 -10.99 7.46 -23.95
C ASN A 1043 -11.81 6.44 -24.77
N THR A 1044 -12.10 5.28 -24.19
CA THR A 1044 -13.07 4.28 -24.66
C THR A 1044 -14.38 4.44 -23.89
N TYR A 1045 -15.43 4.96 -24.52
CA TYR A 1045 -16.76 4.96 -23.91
C TYR A 1045 -17.77 4.36 -24.89
N GLN A 1046 -18.66 3.51 -24.39
CA GLN A 1046 -19.87 3.08 -25.09
C GLN A 1046 -21.01 3.06 -24.06
N PRO A 1047 -22.15 3.73 -24.31
CA PRO A 1047 -22.51 4.44 -25.55
C PRO A 1047 -21.68 5.71 -25.77
N VAL A 1048 -21.48 6.09 -27.04
CA VAL A 1048 -20.77 7.32 -27.43
C VAL A 1048 -21.45 7.99 -28.61
N TRP A 1049 -21.51 9.31 -28.58
CA TRP A 1049 -21.92 10.13 -29.72
C TRP A 1049 -20.70 10.49 -30.56
N LEU A 1050 -20.79 10.22 -31.85
CA LEU A 1050 -19.77 10.53 -32.85
C LEU A 1050 -20.35 11.54 -33.83
N ALA A 1051 -19.57 12.53 -34.22
CA ALA A 1051 -19.97 13.47 -35.25
C ALA A 1051 -18.82 13.96 -36.14
N ILE A 1052 -19.14 14.19 -37.41
CA ILE A 1052 -18.24 14.79 -38.39
C ILE A 1052 -18.93 16.03 -38.98
N GLU A 1053 -18.31 17.19 -38.79
CA GLU A 1053 -18.67 18.42 -39.50
C GLU A 1053 -17.91 18.45 -40.83
N LYS A 1054 -18.63 18.64 -41.94
CA LYS A 1054 -18.04 18.93 -43.24
C LYS A 1054 -18.29 20.38 -43.61
N SER A 1055 -17.24 21.12 -43.97
CA SER A 1055 -17.29 22.49 -44.49
C SER A 1055 -16.40 22.60 -45.73
N GLY A 1056 -17.01 22.54 -46.91
CA GLY A 1056 -16.33 22.42 -48.20
C GLY A 1056 -15.61 21.08 -48.34
N THR A 1057 -14.28 21.13 -48.32
CA THR A 1057 -13.38 19.96 -48.34
C THR A 1057 -12.78 19.67 -46.96
N THR A 1058 -13.08 20.49 -45.95
CA THR A 1058 -12.62 20.31 -44.58
C THR A 1058 -13.59 19.43 -43.79
N PHE A 1059 -13.04 18.47 -43.05
CA PHE A 1059 -13.76 17.60 -42.11
C PHE A 1059 -13.20 17.81 -40.72
N THR A 1060 -14.07 17.98 -39.72
CA THR A 1060 -13.69 18.07 -38.32
C THR A 1060 -14.50 17.05 -37.52
N ALA A 1061 -13.81 16.22 -36.74
CA ALA A 1061 -14.43 15.14 -35.97
C ALA A 1061 -14.58 15.50 -34.49
N TYR A 1062 -15.70 15.06 -33.93
CA TYR A 1062 -16.10 15.32 -32.55
C TYR A 1062 -16.67 14.07 -31.89
N TYR A 1063 -16.53 13.98 -30.56
CA TYR A 1063 -17.21 12.96 -29.75
C TYR A 1063 -17.72 13.52 -28.42
N THR A 1064 -18.69 12.83 -27.82
CA THR A 1064 -19.16 13.09 -26.44
C THR A 1064 -19.84 11.86 -25.82
N LYS A 1065 -19.77 11.70 -24.48
CA LYS A 1065 -20.45 10.64 -23.71
C LYS A 1065 -21.96 10.94 -23.60
N ASP A 1066 -22.33 12.21 -23.41
CA ASP A 1066 -23.72 12.65 -23.36
C ASP A 1066 -23.95 13.92 -24.21
N LYS A 1067 -24.89 13.81 -25.14
CA LYS A 1067 -25.32 14.91 -26.00
C LYS A 1067 -26.20 15.93 -25.26
N SER A 1068 -26.75 15.57 -24.10
CA SER A 1068 -27.63 16.43 -23.31
C SER A 1068 -26.91 17.64 -22.69
N ASP A 1069 -25.59 17.55 -22.50
CA ASP A 1069 -24.75 18.60 -21.92
C ASP A 1069 -24.23 19.63 -22.95
N GLY A 1070 -24.33 19.33 -24.25
CA GLY A 1070 -23.96 20.25 -25.35
C GLY A 1070 -22.46 20.43 -25.59
N ASP A 1071 -21.60 19.79 -24.81
CA ASP A 1071 -20.14 19.85 -24.93
C ASP A 1071 -19.62 18.72 -25.84
N TRP A 1072 -19.18 19.09 -27.04
CA TRP A 1072 -18.52 18.19 -27.99
C TRP A 1072 -17.00 18.37 -27.92
N THR A 1073 -16.25 17.27 -27.75
CA THR A 1073 -14.79 17.29 -27.77
C THR A 1073 -14.29 17.08 -29.18
N GLN A 1074 -13.50 18.02 -29.71
CA GLN A 1074 -12.88 17.91 -31.02
C GLN A 1074 -11.67 16.96 -30.99
N ILE A 1075 -11.62 16.00 -31.92
CA ILE A 1075 -10.52 15.03 -32.06
C ILE A 1075 -9.47 15.56 -33.02
N GLY A 1076 -9.91 16.04 -34.18
CA GLY A 1076 -9.02 16.44 -35.27
C GLY A 1076 -9.77 17.10 -36.42
N SER A 1077 -9.02 17.73 -37.32
CA SER A 1077 -9.55 18.39 -38.52
C SER A 1077 -8.60 18.17 -39.70
N VAL A 1078 -9.16 17.93 -40.89
CA VAL A 1078 -8.40 17.64 -42.12
C VAL A 1078 -9.07 18.30 -43.34
N ASP A 1079 -8.26 18.79 -44.28
CA ASP A 1079 -8.73 19.26 -45.59
C ASP A 1079 -8.43 18.21 -46.68
N LEU A 1080 -9.46 17.60 -47.24
CA LEU A 1080 -9.36 16.56 -48.27
C LEU A 1080 -9.76 17.12 -49.63
N GLY A 1081 -8.78 17.56 -50.42
CA GLY A 1081 -9.02 18.08 -51.77
C GLY A 1081 -9.64 17.07 -52.76
N SER A 1082 -9.66 15.78 -52.42
CA SER A 1082 -10.32 14.71 -53.17
C SER A 1082 -11.82 14.56 -52.85
N ALA A 1083 -12.33 15.24 -51.83
CA ALA A 1083 -13.74 15.18 -51.44
C ALA A 1083 -14.66 15.85 -52.47
N ALA A 1084 -15.72 15.14 -52.85
CA ALA A 1084 -16.75 15.65 -53.74
C ALA A 1084 -17.71 16.62 -53.01
N SER A 1085 -18.41 17.46 -53.78
CA SER A 1085 -19.44 18.36 -53.24
C SER A 1085 -20.65 17.64 -52.64
N THR A 1086 -20.82 16.36 -52.98
CA THR A 1086 -21.85 15.47 -52.46
C THR A 1086 -21.22 14.10 -52.25
N GLN A 1087 -21.46 13.47 -51.11
CA GLN A 1087 -20.83 12.21 -50.69
C GLN A 1087 -21.83 11.33 -49.94
N ASP A 1088 -21.52 10.03 -49.84
CA ASP A 1088 -22.27 9.09 -49.01
C ASP A 1088 -21.93 9.27 -47.53
N ALA A 1089 -22.91 9.04 -46.65
CA ALA A 1089 -22.69 8.81 -45.23
C ALA A 1089 -23.08 7.38 -44.88
N ALA A 1090 -22.28 6.69 -44.06
CA ALA A 1090 -22.57 5.32 -43.68
C ALA A 1090 -22.32 5.07 -42.19
N MET A 1091 -23.17 4.23 -41.59
CA MET A 1091 -22.84 3.51 -40.35
C MET A 1091 -22.13 2.23 -40.74
N PHE A 1092 -20.97 1.95 -40.15
CA PHE A 1092 -20.18 0.78 -40.54
C PHE A 1092 -19.62 0.03 -39.34
N THR A 1093 -19.34 -1.26 -39.55
CA THR A 1093 -18.67 -2.15 -38.59
C THR A 1093 -17.63 -3.03 -39.29
N CYS A 1094 -16.47 -3.18 -38.65
CA CYS A 1094 -15.40 -4.10 -39.01
C CYS A 1094 -14.95 -4.84 -37.74
N SER A 1095 -15.10 -6.16 -37.71
CA SER A 1095 -14.76 -6.98 -36.55
C SER A 1095 -13.25 -7.15 -36.31
N HIS A 1096 -12.41 -6.77 -37.28
CA HIS A 1096 -10.97 -7.07 -37.27
C HIS A 1096 -10.66 -8.56 -37.03
N ALA A 1097 -11.56 -9.42 -37.52
CA ALA A 1097 -11.52 -10.86 -37.32
C ALA A 1097 -12.17 -11.58 -38.50
N SER A 1098 -11.83 -12.87 -38.63
CA SER A 1098 -12.50 -13.74 -39.60
C SER A 1098 -13.98 -14.03 -39.28
N GLY A 1099 -14.38 -13.82 -38.02
CA GLY A 1099 -15.77 -13.90 -37.55
C GLY A 1099 -16.48 -12.56 -37.60
N GLU A 1100 -17.80 -12.58 -37.52
CA GLU A 1100 -18.61 -11.35 -37.47
C GLU A 1100 -18.58 -10.73 -36.07
N GLY A 1101 -18.70 -9.41 -35.99
CA GLY A 1101 -18.88 -8.66 -34.75
C GLY A 1101 -20.05 -7.70 -34.90
N ILE A 1102 -20.85 -7.58 -33.84
CA ILE A 1102 -22.06 -6.76 -33.83
C ILE A 1102 -21.76 -5.35 -33.34
N ALA A 1103 -22.34 -4.34 -34.00
CA ALA A 1103 -22.49 -3.00 -33.45
C ALA A 1103 -23.92 -2.49 -33.57
N GLU A 1104 -24.33 -1.72 -32.57
CA GLU A 1104 -25.66 -1.13 -32.45
C GLU A 1104 -25.57 0.39 -32.58
N PHE A 1105 -26.41 0.95 -33.46
CA PHE A 1105 -26.45 2.37 -33.80
C PHE A 1105 -27.83 2.95 -33.55
N ALA A 1106 -27.86 4.13 -32.93
CA ALA A 1106 -29.07 4.93 -32.74
C ALA A 1106 -28.85 6.34 -33.28
N ASN A 1107 -29.96 7.04 -33.56
CA ASN A 1107 -29.96 8.48 -33.84
C ASN A 1107 -29.03 8.95 -34.98
N PHE A 1108 -28.84 8.13 -36.01
CA PHE A 1108 -28.08 8.55 -37.19
C PHE A 1108 -28.79 9.67 -37.95
N GLY A 1109 -28.07 10.76 -38.23
CA GLY A 1109 -28.62 11.90 -38.96
C GLY A 1109 -27.58 12.75 -39.67
N VAL A 1110 -28.02 13.38 -40.76
CA VAL A 1110 -27.29 14.41 -41.51
C VAL A 1110 -28.12 15.71 -41.46
N TYR A 1111 -27.52 16.82 -41.05
CA TYR A 1111 -28.21 18.08 -40.72
C TYR A 1111 -27.68 19.30 -41.46
#